data_AF-A0A816WFE9-F1
#
_entry.id   AF-A0A816WFE9-F1
#
_cell.length_a   1.000
_cell.length_b   1.000
_cell.length_c   1.000
_cell.angle_alpha   90.00
_cell.angle_beta   90.00
_cell.angle_gamma   90.00
#
_symmetry.space_group_name_H-M   'P 1'
#
loop_
_entity.id
_entity.type
_entity.pdbx_description
1 polymer ?
#
loop_
_entity_poly.entity_id
_entity_poly.type
_entity_poly.pdbx_seq_one_letter_code
_entity_poly.pdbx_strand_id
1 'polypeptide(L)'
;MNNKETKLEKNPELEYSLAESDRTTSQIVAGIVVVSDSITGGRALFLFLNRILRRTMGSLGTFLRYPDDIYPLLKMKRAIEKAEKQIPPEPHWAFCYSMLHKVSRSFSLVIQQLGTELRNAVCVFYLVLRALDTVGGTKEYKVLMDQLHHVSAAFLELEKGYQEAIEEITKRMGAGMAKFICHEVETVDDYDEYCHYVAGLVGLGLSKLFLASGSEVLTPDWEHISNSMGLFLQKTNIIRDYLEDINEIPKSRMFWPRKIWGKYAGKLEDLKYEKNSSNAVQCLNEMVTNALTHIEDCLKYMAALRDPSIFRFCAIPQIMAIGTLALCYNNVQVFRGVVKLRRGLTAKVIDRTKTMADVYGAFYDFSCMLKTKVDKNEPNASKTLKQLEDVQQLCRDNGVLHKRKSYVNDKGQSNNLYIVMLVILLAIVFAYLRANGVKKVFKKMGSLSTILIHPDEIYPLLKLKLAITKAQKQIPLDPHLTFCYSTLNKVFKTFSLIIQQLGTELRDAVLVSLPFSHSNMCVCVFYLILRALDTVEDDTSIPTEIKVPIRIAFHRHIYDRDWHFVCGEEKYKVLMEQFHHVSAAFLELEKGYQEIIEDITKRMGAGMAKFISKEVETVDDYDEYCHYAAGLVGLGMSKLLLSSELETVTPNWEQLSNSTGLFLQDLKDEDKSTKAVQCLNDMITNALIHVEDCLKSMAALHDPAILQSCSIPPLYTETMAALHDPAISCMILQYYSFAKEF
;
A
#
# COMPACT_ATOMS: atom_id res chain seq x y z
N MET A 1 -70.25 11.02 4.41
CA MET A 1 -70.83 11.30 3.08
C MET A 1 -69.70 11.67 2.12
N ASN A 2 -69.48 10.80 1.13
CA ASN A 2 -68.80 10.98 -0.16
C ASN A 2 -67.31 11.39 -0.27
N ASN A 3 -66.48 10.35 -0.47
CA ASN A 3 -65.55 10.14 -1.60
C ASN A 3 -64.44 11.15 -1.93
N LYS A 4 -63.17 10.78 -1.67
CA LYS A 4 -62.19 10.29 -2.66
C LYS A 4 -60.81 10.11 -2.02
N GLU A 5 -60.39 8.88 -1.78
CA GLU A 5 -58.97 8.54 -1.62
C GLU A 5 -58.32 8.47 -3.01
N THR A 6 -57.45 9.44 -3.30
CA THR A 6 -56.65 9.49 -4.52
C THR A 6 -55.43 8.58 -4.35
N LYS A 7 -55.34 7.56 -5.22
CA LYS A 7 -54.16 6.72 -5.45
C LYS A 7 -52.89 7.58 -5.54
N LEU A 8 -51.89 7.28 -4.72
CA LEU A 8 -50.50 7.68 -4.99
C LEU A 8 -50.06 7.00 -6.29
N GLU A 9 -49.91 7.77 -7.36
CA GLU A 9 -49.09 7.41 -8.51
C GLU A 9 -47.63 7.33 -8.04
N LYS A 10 -47.13 6.10 -7.90
CA LYS A 10 -45.70 5.83 -7.81
C LYS A 10 -45.06 6.26 -9.13
N ASN A 11 -44.10 7.18 -9.06
CA ASN A 11 -43.35 7.65 -10.22
C ASN A 11 -42.40 6.53 -10.74
N PRO A 12 -42.63 5.93 -11.93
CA PRO A 12 -41.92 4.73 -12.39
C PRO A 12 -40.47 4.98 -12.86
N GLU A 13 -40.02 6.23 -12.94
CA GLU A 13 -38.72 6.57 -13.54
C GLU A 13 -37.53 6.52 -12.55
N LEU A 14 -37.77 6.54 -11.23
CA LEU A 14 -36.69 6.42 -10.23
C LEU A 14 -36.26 4.96 -9.97
N GLU A 15 -37.15 3.99 -10.19
CA GLU A 15 -36.80 2.56 -10.16
C GLU A 15 -36.08 2.12 -11.45
N TYR A 16 -36.20 2.86 -12.56
CA TYR A 16 -35.67 2.44 -13.86
C TYR A 16 -34.12 2.49 -13.93
N SER A 17 -33.47 3.42 -13.21
CA SER A 17 -32.01 3.59 -13.22
C SER A 17 -31.26 2.54 -12.36
N LEU A 18 -31.82 2.14 -11.22
CA LEU A 18 -31.28 1.04 -10.41
C LEU A 18 -31.67 -0.33 -10.99
N ALA A 19 -32.85 -0.45 -11.60
CA ALA A 19 -33.29 -1.67 -12.26
C ALA A 19 -32.61 -1.95 -13.62
N GLU A 20 -32.06 -0.95 -14.33
CA GLU A 20 -31.23 -1.18 -15.52
C GLU A 20 -29.87 -1.82 -15.19
N SER A 21 -29.32 -1.53 -14.00
CA SER A 21 -28.09 -2.18 -13.50
C SER A 21 -28.30 -3.67 -13.23
N ASP A 22 -29.51 -4.04 -12.78
CA ASP A 22 -29.90 -5.42 -12.54
C ASP A 22 -30.46 -6.11 -13.79
N ARG A 23 -31.10 -5.40 -14.73
CA ARG A 23 -31.59 -5.96 -16.00
C ARG A 23 -30.48 -6.30 -16.98
N THR A 24 -29.44 -5.48 -17.09
CA THR A 24 -28.33 -5.77 -18.02
C THR A 24 -27.47 -6.93 -17.51
N THR A 25 -27.23 -6.95 -16.19
CA THR A 25 -26.60 -8.07 -15.49
C THR A 25 -27.47 -9.33 -15.55
N SER A 26 -28.79 -9.20 -15.34
CA SER A 26 -29.75 -10.31 -15.48
C SER A 26 -29.93 -10.78 -16.92
N GLN A 27 -29.75 -9.94 -17.95
CA GLN A 27 -29.82 -10.34 -19.35
C GLN A 27 -28.56 -11.10 -19.80
N ILE A 28 -27.38 -10.67 -19.34
CA ILE A 28 -26.12 -11.41 -19.54
C ILE A 28 -26.17 -12.74 -18.77
N VAL A 29 -26.72 -12.73 -17.56
CA VAL A 29 -26.89 -13.92 -16.72
C VAL A 29 -27.99 -14.84 -17.29
N ALA A 30 -29.10 -14.31 -17.83
CA ALA A 30 -30.15 -15.09 -18.49
C ALA A 30 -29.68 -15.71 -19.81
N GLY A 31 -28.82 -15.02 -20.57
CA GLY A 31 -28.16 -15.59 -21.75
C GLY A 31 -27.24 -16.77 -21.42
N ILE A 32 -26.63 -16.76 -20.23
CA ILE A 32 -25.85 -17.90 -19.70
C ILE A 32 -26.76 -19.02 -19.18
N VAL A 33 -27.92 -18.67 -18.59
CA VAL A 33 -28.92 -19.65 -18.08
C VAL A 33 -29.49 -20.51 -19.20
N VAL A 34 -29.81 -19.92 -20.37
CA VAL A 34 -30.35 -20.67 -21.53
C VAL A 34 -29.36 -21.71 -22.09
N VAL A 35 -28.06 -21.53 -21.88
CA VAL A 35 -27.03 -22.50 -22.29
C VAL A 35 -26.80 -23.58 -21.22
N SER A 36 -27.16 -23.32 -19.96
CA SER A 36 -26.85 -24.18 -18.81
C SER A 36 -27.92 -25.20 -18.42
N ASP A 37 -29.15 -25.09 -18.93
CA ASP A 37 -30.25 -26.02 -18.63
C ASP A 37 -30.09 -27.42 -19.28
N SER A 38 -29.02 -27.64 -20.04
CA SER A 38 -28.70 -28.94 -20.64
C SER A 38 -27.71 -29.79 -19.81
N ILE A 39 -27.20 -29.28 -18.67
CA ILE A 39 -26.16 -29.98 -17.89
C ILE A 39 -26.52 -29.98 -16.40
N THR A 40 -26.78 -31.16 -15.87
CA THR A 40 -26.92 -31.44 -14.43
C THR A 40 -25.69 -30.95 -13.66
N GLY A 41 -25.82 -29.84 -12.94
CA GLY A 41 -24.73 -29.16 -12.21
C GLY A 41 -24.77 -27.63 -12.28
N GLY A 42 -25.66 -27.05 -13.09
CA GLY A 42 -25.75 -25.60 -13.37
C GLY A 42 -25.84 -24.69 -12.14
N ARG A 43 -26.55 -25.07 -11.07
CA ARG A 43 -26.72 -24.21 -9.87
C ARG A 43 -25.44 -23.98 -9.06
N ALA A 44 -24.59 -24.99 -8.92
CA ALA A 44 -23.33 -24.87 -8.17
C ALA A 44 -22.27 -24.10 -8.99
N LEU A 45 -22.22 -24.37 -10.31
CA LEU A 45 -21.36 -23.63 -11.23
C LEU A 45 -21.81 -22.16 -11.37
N PHE A 46 -23.12 -21.90 -11.37
CA PHE A 46 -23.69 -20.56 -11.36
C PHE A 46 -23.31 -19.78 -10.09
N LEU A 47 -23.47 -20.38 -8.91
CA LEU A 47 -23.08 -19.73 -7.65
C LEU A 47 -21.57 -19.51 -7.55
N PHE A 48 -20.76 -20.46 -8.03
CA PHE A 48 -19.30 -20.36 -8.08
C PHE A 48 -18.83 -19.28 -9.07
N LEU A 49 -19.38 -19.26 -10.29
CA LEU A 49 -19.06 -18.25 -11.31
C LEU A 49 -19.56 -16.87 -10.90
N ASN A 50 -20.75 -16.74 -10.30
CA ASN A 50 -21.28 -15.45 -9.85
C ASN A 50 -20.47 -14.90 -8.66
N ARG A 51 -19.94 -15.77 -7.79
CA ARG A 51 -19.03 -15.40 -6.68
C ARG A 51 -17.63 -15.05 -7.16
N ILE A 52 -17.13 -15.71 -8.20
CA ILE A 52 -15.87 -15.35 -8.88
C ILE A 52 -16.03 -14.04 -9.64
N LEU A 53 -17.04 -13.89 -10.51
CA LEU A 53 -17.30 -12.66 -11.26
C LEU A 53 -17.48 -11.44 -10.34
N ARG A 54 -18.21 -11.56 -9.22
CA ARG A 54 -18.33 -10.45 -8.24
C ARG A 54 -17.00 -10.07 -7.58
N ARG A 55 -16.06 -11.00 -7.41
CA ARG A 55 -14.73 -10.75 -6.81
C ARG A 55 -13.68 -10.29 -7.83
N THR A 56 -13.62 -10.84 -9.04
CA THR A 56 -12.69 -10.41 -10.09
C THR A 56 -13.11 -9.11 -10.79
N MET A 57 -14.40 -8.76 -10.80
CA MET A 57 -14.87 -7.51 -11.39
C MET A 57 -14.59 -6.24 -10.56
N GLY A 58 -14.00 -6.31 -9.36
CA GLY A 58 -13.60 -5.10 -8.62
C GLY A 58 -12.48 -4.33 -9.33
N SER A 59 -11.31 -4.97 -9.46
CA SER A 59 -10.13 -4.43 -10.16
C SER A 59 -10.28 -4.52 -11.69
N LEU A 60 -10.58 -5.72 -12.21
CA LEU A 60 -10.74 -5.94 -13.66
C LEU A 60 -11.99 -5.23 -14.22
N GLY A 61 -13.06 -5.13 -13.44
CA GLY A 61 -14.26 -4.40 -13.87
C GLY A 61 -14.05 -2.88 -13.85
N THR A 62 -13.13 -2.34 -13.05
CA THR A 62 -12.73 -0.93 -13.17
C THR A 62 -11.93 -0.68 -14.45
N PHE A 63 -11.02 -1.59 -14.82
CA PHE A 63 -10.30 -1.52 -16.10
C PHE A 63 -11.22 -1.71 -17.32
N LEU A 64 -12.23 -2.59 -17.22
CA LEU A 64 -13.24 -2.78 -18.26
C LEU A 64 -14.20 -1.58 -18.36
N ARG A 65 -14.51 -0.93 -17.24
CA ARG A 65 -15.36 0.28 -17.21
C ARG A 65 -14.64 1.53 -17.74
N TYR A 66 -13.32 1.61 -17.55
CA TYR A 66 -12.50 2.75 -17.96
C TYR A 66 -11.21 2.33 -18.69
N PRO A 67 -11.30 1.75 -19.89
CA PRO A 67 -10.12 1.26 -20.63
C PRO A 67 -9.12 2.37 -20.97
N ASP A 68 -9.62 3.59 -21.16
CA ASP A 68 -8.82 4.80 -21.41
C ASP A 68 -7.87 5.19 -20.26
N ASP A 69 -8.03 4.63 -19.07
CA ASP A 69 -7.15 4.88 -17.92
C ASP A 69 -5.87 4.05 -17.94
N ILE A 70 -5.85 2.92 -18.66
CA ILE A 70 -4.77 1.93 -18.59
C ILE A 70 -3.44 2.56 -19.02
N TYR A 71 -3.43 3.25 -20.16
CA TYR A 71 -2.21 3.86 -20.69
C TYR A 71 -1.66 4.98 -19.77
N PRO A 72 -2.46 5.96 -19.30
CA PRO A 72 -2.00 6.94 -18.32
C PRO A 72 -1.46 6.31 -17.03
N LEU A 73 -2.12 5.27 -16.49
CA LEU A 73 -1.67 4.57 -15.28
C LEU A 73 -0.31 3.91 -15.46
N LEU A 74 -0.11 3.20 -16.58
CA LEU A 74 1.18 2.57 -16.89
C LEU A 74 2.28 3.61 -17.08
N LYS A 75 1.97 4.72 -17.75
CA LYS A 75 2.93 5.82 -17.93
C LYS A 75 3.29 6.47 -16.59
N MET A 76 2.32 6.71 -15.72
CA MET A 76 2.53 7.24 -14.38
C MET A 76 3.43 6.30 -13.56
N LYS A 77 3.16 4.98 -13.58
CA LYS A 77 3.99 3.99 -12.87
C LYS A 77 5.44 3.98 -13.37
N ARG A 78 5.66 3.99 -14.69
CA ARG A 78 7.02 4.07 -15.28
C ARG A 78 7.73 5.37 -14.92
N ALA A 79 7.01 6.48 -14.80
CA ALA A 79 7.59 7.76 -14.39
C ALA A 79 8.08 7.71 -12.93
N ILE A 80 7.30 7.10 -12.02
CA ILE A 80 7.71 6.87 -10.62
C ILE A 80 9.00 6.04 -10.58
N GLU A 81 9.00 4.88 -11.23
CA GLU A 81 10.15 3.96 -11.23
C GLU A 81 11.41 4.60 -11.85
N LYS A 82 11.24 5.47 -12.86
CA LYS A 82 12.36 6.20 -13.46
C LYS A 82 12.91 7.24 -12.49
N ALA A 83 12.05 7.93 -11.75
CA ALA A 83 12.49 8.97 -10.85
C ALA A 83 13.13 8.44 -9.57
N GLU A 84 12.66 7.31 -9.05
CA GLU A 84 13.31 6.58 -7.96
C GLU A 84 14.75 6.16 -8.32
N LYS A 85 15.05 5.97 -9.61
CA LYS A 85 16.41 5.65 -10.10
C LYS A 85 17.28 6.89 -10.33
N GLN A 86 16.71 8.09 -10.27
CA GLN A 86 17.40 9.36 -10.52
C GLN A 86 17.67 10.15 -9.23
N ILE A 87 17.60 9.47 -8.08
CA ILE A 87 17.91 10.05 -6.78
C ILE A 87 19.42 10.39 -6.76
N PRO A 88 19.80 11.64 -6.42
CA PRO A 88 21.21 12.01 -6.33
C PRO A 88 21.96 11.16 -5.29
N PRO A 89 23.25 10.84 -5.52
CA PRO A 89 24.02 9.98 -4.63
C PRO A 89 24.36 10.65 -3.29
N GLU A 90 24.32 11.98 -3.20
CA GLU A 90 24.65 12.71 -1.98
C GLU A 90 23.62 12.37 -0.86
N PRO A 91 24.07 12.01 0.35
CA PRO A 91 23.18 11.48 1.39
C PRO A 91 21.98 12.37 1.73
N HIS A 92 22.18 13.69 1.79
CA HIS A 92 21.11 14.64 2.09
C HIS A 92 20.09 14.76 0.95
N TRP A 93 20.54 14.79 -0.31
CA TRP A 93 19.62 14.77 -1.45
C TRP A 93 18.90 13.44 -1.59
N ALA A 94 19.60 12.33 -1.34
CA ALA A 94 19.00 11.00 -1.32
C ALA A 94 17.88 10.89 -0.28
N PHE A 95 18.13 11.42 0.92
CA PHE A 95 17.12 11.53 1.96
C PHE A 95 15.95 12.42 1.51
N CYS A 96 16.20 13.64 1.02
CA CYS A 96 15.15 14.57 0.60
C CYS A 96 14.21 13.95 -0.45
N TYR A 97 14.76 13.37 -1.52
CA TYR A 97 13.93 12.78 -2.57
C TYR A 97 13.21 11.50 -2.14
N SER A 98 13.87 10.64 -1.36
CA SER A 98 13.21 9.43 -0.82
C SER A 98 12.09 9.80 0.16
N MET A 99 12.31 10.81 1.02
CA MET A 99 11.31 11.31 1.93
C MET A 99 10.15 11.95 1.18
N LEU A 100 10.42 12.78 0.15
CA LEU A 100 9.39 13.37 -0.70
C LEU A 100 8.44 12.31 -1.30
N HIS A 101 8.99 11.19 -1.77
CA HIS A 101 8.20 10.08 -2.28
C HIS A 101 7.35 9.39 -1.21
N LYS A 102 7.87 9.26 0.02
CA LYS A 102 7.15 8.68 1.16
C LYS A 102 5.98 9.57 1.59
N VAL A 103 6.21 10.87 1.73
CA VAL A 103 5.20 11.82 2.25
C VAL A 103 4.14 12.21 1.21
N SER A 104 4.44 12.12 -0.10
CA SER A 104 3.44 12.44 -1.13
C SER A 104 3.75 11.82 -2.50
N ARG A 105 3.26 10.59 -2.72
CA ARG A 105 3.49 9.81 -3.95
C ARG A 105 3.00 10.49 -5.25
N SER A 106 1.86 11.17 -5.22
CA SER A 106 1.32 11.84 -6.42
C SER A 106 1.94 13.22 -6.63
N PHE A 107 2.23 13.95 -5.56
CA PHE A 107 2.82 15.29 -5.66
C PHE A 107 4.31 15.23 -6.00
N SER A 108 5.04 14.19 -5.53
CA SER A 108 6.44 13.95 -5.91
C SER A 108 6.61 13.88 -7.43
N LEU A 109 5.66 13.25 -8.14
CA LEU A 109 5.66 13.19 -9.60
C LEU A 109 5.40 14.53 -10.28
N VAL A 110 4.68 15.42 -9.62
CA VAL A 110 4.40 16.76 -10.14
C VAL A 110 5.64 17.63 -9.95
N ILE A 111 6.30 17.56 -8.79
CA ILE A 111 7.58 18.24 -8.51
C ILE A 111 8.67 17.81 -9.49
N GLN A 112 8.74 16.51 -9.81
CA GLN A 112 9.76 15.98 -10.71
C GLN A 112 9.66 16.45 -12.16
N GLN A 113 8.58 17.13 -12.53
CA GLN A 113 8.44 17.73 -13.86
C GLN A 113 9.20 19.04 -13.99
N LEU A 114 9.56 19.68 -12.87
CA LEU A 114 10.34 20.91 -12.83
C LEU A 114 11.78 20.69 -13.27
N GLY A 115 12.42 21.76 -13.77
CA GLY A 115 13.87 21.78 -14.02
C GLY A 115 14.68 21.49 -12.76
N THR A 116 15.91 21.02 -12.89
CA THR A 116 16.71 20.46 -11.78
C THR A 116 16.87 21.40 -10.57
N GLU A 117 17.22 22.66 -10.81
CA GLU A 117 17.45 23.64 -9.74
C GLU A 117 16.15 23.98 -9.00
N LEU A 118 15.10 24.32 -9.75
CA LEU A 118 13.79 24.64 -9.17
C LEU A 118 13.16 23.41 -8.50
N ARG A 119 13.37 22.21 -9.04
CA ARG A 119 12.93 20.94 -8.43
C ARG A 119 13.56 20.73 -7.06
N ASN A 120 14.86 20.97 -6.94
CA ASN A 120 15.58 20.88 -5.66
C ASN A 120 15.02 21.90 -4.66
N ALA A 121 14.87 23.16 -5.07
CA ALA A 121 14.32 24.21 -4.22
C ALA A 121 12.89 23.91 -3.74
N VAL A 122 12.00 23.47 -4.64
CA VAL A 122 10.62 23.09 -4.31
C VAL A 122 10.57 21.83 -3.45
N CYS A 123 11.47 20.86 -3.67
CA CYS A 123 11.58 19.67 -2.82
C CYS A 123 11.93 20.04 -1.38
N VAL A 124 12.97 20.86 -1.18
CA VAL A 124 13.37 21.36 0.14
C VAL A 124 12.26 22.19 0.76
N PHE A 125 11.67 23.12 0.01
CA PHE A 125 10.56 23.94 0.48
C PHE A 125 9.41 23.07 0.99
N TYR A 126 8.99 22.07 0.22
CA TYR A 126 7.93 21.15 0.62
C TYR A 126 8.25 20.38 1.91
N LEU A 127 9.49 19.88 2.06
CA LEU A 127 9.91 19.13 3.25
C LEU A 127 10.02 20.03 4.48
N VAL A 128 10.50 21.27 4.33
CA VAL A 128 10.54 22.25 5.43
C VAL A 128 9.13 22.56 5.93
N LEU A 129 8.19 22.83 5.03
CA LEU A 129 6.80 23.08 5.41
C LEU A 129 6.13 21.85 6.00
N ARG A 130 6.45 20.65 5.49
CA ARG A 130 5.95 19.39 6.06
C ARG A 130 6.50 19.14 7.47
N ALA A 131 7.77 19.45 7.71
CA ALA A 131 8.37 19.37 9.04
C ALA A 131 7.68 20.35 10.01
N LEU A 132 7.41 21.59 9.56
CA LEU A 132 6.66 22.58 10.34
C LEU A 132 5.24 22.10 10.69
N ASP A 133 4.53 21.50 9.73
CA ASP A 133 3.20 20.90 9.93
C ASP A 133 3.23 19.70 10.91
N THR A 134 4.34 18.95 10.92
CA THR A 134 4.55 17.82 11.84
C THR A 134 4.70 18.30 13.30
N VAL A 135 5.39 19.42 13.53
CA VAL A 135 5.46 20.06 14.87
C VAL A 135 4.06 20.44 15.38
N GLY A 136 3.13 20.74 14.47
CA GLY A 136 1.74 21.08 14.76
C GLY A 136 0.85 19.91 15.22
N GLY A 137 1.35 18.67 15.26
CA GLY A 137 0.66 17.55 15.92
C GLY A 137 0.45 16.27 15.09
N THR A 138 0.92 16.21 13.84
CA THR A 138 0.77 14.99 13.02
C THR A 138 1.88 13.98 13.35
N LYS A 139 1.51 12.76 13.77
CA LYS A 139 2.48 11.72 14.19
C LYS A 139 3.14 10.96 13.02
N GLU A 140 2.73 11.25 11.78
CA GLU A 140 3.03 10.40 10.62
C GLU A 140 4.49 10.49 10.13
N TYR A 141 5.22 11.57 10.43
CA TYR A 141 6.53 11.84 9.83
C TYR A 141 7.65 12.01 10.85
N LYS A 142 7.66 11.21 11.92
CA LYS A 142 8.74 11.22 12.92
C LYS A 142 10.14 11.10 12.28
N VAL A 143 10.28 10.26 11.25
CA VAL A 143 11.56 10.08 10.52
C VAL A 143 12.04 11.38 9.84
N LEU A 144 11.12 12.20 9.31
CA LEU A 144 11.48 13.51 8.73
C LEU A 144 12.05 14.45 9.80
N MET A 145 11.46 14.43 11.01
CA MET A 145 11.92 15.25 12.13
C MET A 145 13.26 14.76 12.69
N ASP A 146 13.41 13.45 12.89
CA ASP A 146 14.63 12.82 13.42
C ASP A 146 15.84 13.06 12.49
N GLN A 147 15.61 13.13 11.18
CA GLN A 147 16.63 13.34 10.16
C GLN A 147 16.56 14.72 9.48
N LEU A 148 15.98 15.72 10.15
CA LEU A 148 15.80 17.06 9.58
C LEU A 148 17.11 17.73 9.14
N HIS A 149 18.23 17.34 9.75
CA HIS A 149 19.58 17.82 9.40
C HIS A 149 19.94 17.58 7.91
N HIS A 150 19.42 16.53 7.28
CA HIS A 150 19.58 16.33 5.83
C HIS A 150 18.85 17.39 5.01
N VAL A 151 17.63 17.76 5.43
CA VAL A 151 16.87 18.85 4.78
C VAL A 151 17.58 20.19 4.98
N SER A 152 18.12 20.43 6.18
CA SER A 152 18.92 21.64 6.47
C SER A 152 20.19 21.72 5.62
N ALA A 153 20.91 20.60 5.44
CA ALA A 153 22.08 20.56 4.55
C ALA A 153 21.70 20.89 3.10
N ALA A 154 20.63 20.26 2.59
CA ALA A 154 20.12 20.53 1.24
C ALA A 154 19.65 21.99 1.07
N PHE A 155 19.04 22.58 2.10
CA PHE A 155 18.63 23.99 2.11
C PHE A 155 19.82 24.94 1.98
N LEU A 156 20.91 24.69 2.72
CA LEU A 156 22.10 25.54 2.69
C LEU A 156 22.85 25.50 1.35
N GLU A 157 22.64 24.45 0.55
CA GLU A 157 23.18 24.35 -0.82
C GLU A 157 22.36 25.11 -1.87
N LEU A 158 21.13 25.54 -1.55
CA LEU A 158 20.30 26.28 -2.50
C LEU A 158 20.87 27.67 -2.76
N GLU A 159 20.56 28.26 -3.90
CA GLU A 159 20.88 29.67 -4.14
C GLU A 159 20.18 30.61 -3.14
N LYS A 160 20.82 31.74 -2.85
CA LYS A 160 20.37 32.68 -1.81
C LYS A 160 18.93 33.15 -2.00
N GLY A 161 18.50 33.41 -3.24
CA GLY A 161 17.13 33.83 -3.54
C GLY A 161 16.08 32.77 -3.16
N TYR A 162 16.41 31.47 -3.31
CA TYR A 162 15.54 30.39 -2.86
C TYR A 162 15.52 30.27 -1.34
N GLN A 163 16.69 30.39 -0.70
CA GLN A 163 16.80 30.35 0.75
C GLN A 163 15.96 31.45 1.41
N GLU A 164 16.09 32.70 0.94
CA GLU A 164 15.35 33.86 1.44
C GLU A 164 13.83 33.67 1.30
N ALA A 165 13.36 33.15 0.15
CA ALA A 165 11.94 32.87 -0.06
C ALA A 165 11.40 31.78 0.89
N ILE A 166 12.14 30.68 1.06
CA ILE A 166 11.75 29.58 1.96
C ILE A 166 11.73 30.05 3.41
N GLU A 167 12.76 30.78 3.85
CA GLU A 167 12.88 31.29 5.22
C GLU A 167 11.73 32.24 5.56
N GLU A 168 11.46 33.22 4.69
CA GLU A 168 10.39 34.21 4.90
C GLU A 168 9.03 33.52 5.05
N ILE A 169 8.72 32.59 4.15
CA ILE A 169 7.43 31.88 4.16
C ILE A 169 7.32 30.97 5.38
N THR A 170 8.37 30.22 5.70
CA THR A 170 8.39 29.34 6.88
C THR A 170 8.17 30.13 8.16
N LYS A 171 8.81 31.30 8.29
CA LYS A 171 8.63 32.21 9.43
C LYS A 171 7.19 32.71 9.55
N ARG A 172 6.60 33.20 8.45
CA ARG A 172 5.23 33.73 8.43
C ARG A 172 4.19 32.63 8.69
N MET A 173 4.38 31.45 8.08
CA MET A 173 3.51 30.29 8.29
C MET A 173 3.58 29.83 9.74
N GLY A 174 4.77 29.70 10.33
CA GLY A 174 4.94 29.30 11.72
C GLY A 174 4.25 30.26 12.70
N ALA A 175 4.37 31.58 12.48
CA ALA A 175 3.66 32.58 13.28
C ALA A 175 2.14 32.48 13.14
N GLY A 176 1.64 32.27 11.91
CA GLY A 176 0.22 32.08 11.62
C GLY A 176 -0.36 30.80 12.23
N MET A 177 0.36 29.68 12.11
CA MET A 177 -0.01 28.41 12.73
C MET A 177 -0.10 28.57 14.25
N ALA A 178 0.90 29.21 14.88
CA ALA A 178 0.90 29.46 16.31
C ALA A 178 -0.34 30.26 16.78
N LYS A 179 -0.80 31.24 15.99
CA LYS A 179 -2.03 32.00 16.27
C LYS A 179 -3.26 31.08 16.38
N PHE A 180 -3.39 30.10 15.48
CA PHE A 180 -4.55 29.20 15.41
C PHE A 180 -4.44 27.93 16.28
N ILE A 181 -3.35 27.74 17.05
CA ILE A 181 -3.27 26.66 18.05
C ILE A 181 -4.32 26.85 19.15
N CYS A 182 -4.52 28.10 19.58
CA CYS A 182 -5.41 28.45 20.69
C CYS A 182 -6.70 29.15 20.24
N HIS A 183 -6.92 29.29 18.92
CA HIS A 183 -8.05 30.02 18.36
C HIS A 183 -8.82 29.13 17.39
N GLU A 184 -10.09 28.90 17.68
CA GLU A 184 -10.98 28.14 16.80
C GLU A 184 -11.41 29.00 15.60
N VAL A 185 -11.70 28.34 14.47
CA VAL A 185 -12.16 29.03 13.26
C VAL A 185 -13.65 29.36 13.42
N GLU A 186 -13.93 30.61 13.76
CA GLU A 186 -15.29 31.06 14.07
C GLU A 186 -15.98 31.68 12.84
N THR A 187 -15.30 32.60 12.16
CA THR A 187 -15.84 33.35 11.02
C THR A 187 -15.30 32.86 9.67
N VAL A 188 -15.88 33.36 8.57
CA VAL A 188 -15.34 33.09 7.21
C VAL A 188 -13.99 33.81 7.02
N ASP A 189 -13.79 34.95 7.68
CA ASP A 189 -12.53 35.68 7.62
C ASP A 189 -11.42 34.93 8.37
N ASP A 190 -11.74 34.33 9.53
CA ASP A 190 -10.81 33.44 10.24
C ASP A 190 -10.45 32.22 9.38
N TYR A 191 -11.42 31.68 8.64
CA TYR A 191 -11.19 30.56 7.74
C TYR A 191 -10.27 30.92 6.57
N ASP A 192 -10.47 32.10 5.97
CA ASP A 192 -9.62 32.64 4.93
C ASP A 192 -8.21 32.97 5.46
N GLU A 193 -8.11 33.52 6.68
CA GLU A 193 -6.83 33.82 7.33
C GLU A 193 -6.06 32.55 7.70
N TYR A 194 -6.74 31.54 8.25
CA TYR A 194 -6.13 30.23 8.50
C TYR A 194 -5.60 29.62 7.20
N CYS A 195 -6.43 29.57 6.15
CA CYS A 195 -6.02 29.06 4.84
C CYS A 195 -4.89 29.89 4.21
N HIS A 196 -4.85 31.21 4.46
CA HIS A 196 -3.75 32.07 4.04
C HIS A 196 -2.44 31.60 4.65
N TYR A 197 -2.39 31.41 5.97
CA TYR A 197 -1.14 30.99 6.62
C TYR A 197 -0.68 29.61 6.20
N VAL A 198 -1.59 28.62 6.13
CA VAL A 198 -1.18 27.22 5.89
C VAL A 198 -1.06 26.83 4.41
N ALA A 199 -1.59 27.64 3.49
CA ALA A 199 -1.54 27.31 2.06
C ALA A 199 -1.38 28.52 1.14
N GLY A 200 -2.01 29.66 1.46
CA GLY A 200 -1.83 30.90 0.69
C GLY A 200 -0.38 31.37 0.65
N LEU A 201 0.32 31.32 1.78
CA LEU A 201 1.75 31.57 1.88
C LEU A 201 2.59 30.58 1.06
N VAL A 202 2.14 29.33 0.91
CA VAL A 202 2.81 28.35 0.06
C VAL A 202 2.71 28.76 -1.42
N GLY A 203 1.54 29.23 -1.85
CA GLY A 203 1.36 29.81 -3.19
C GLY A 203 2.27 31.01 -3.44
N LEU A 204 2.34 31.94 -2.48
CA LEU A 204 3.26 33.08 -2.51
C LEU A 204 4.74 32.65 -2.56
N GLY A 205 5.12 31.67 -1.76
CA GLY A 205 6.46 31.12 -1.72
C GLY A 205 6.88 30.48 -3.04
N LEU A 206 6.01 29.65 -3.62
CA LEU A 206 6.24 29.07 -4.93
C LEU A 206 6.42 30.16 -6.01
N SER A 207 5.56 31.18 -6.03
CA SER A 207 5.71 32.33 -6.94
C SER A 207 7.05 33.05 -6.76
N LYS A 208 7.53 33.21 -5.52
CA LYS A 208 8.86 33.78 -5.24
C LYS A 208 10.00 32.88 -5.72
N LEU A 209 9.89 31.55 -5.55
CA LEU A 209 10.87 30.60 -6.09
C LEU A 209 10.90 30.66 -7.63
N PHE A 210 9.74 30.76 -8.28
CA PHE A 210 9.67 30.88 -9.74
C PHE A 210 10.32 32.17 -10.24
N LEU A 211 10.08 33.29 -9.55
CA LEU A 211 10.76 34.56 -9.84
C LEU A 211 12.27 34.45 -9.62
N ALA A 212 12.71 33.88 -8.50
CA ALA A 212 14.13 33.74 -8.16
C ALA A 212 14.89 32.88 -9.20
N SER A 213 14.22 31.89 -9.78
CA SER A 213 14.79 31.06 -10.86
C SER A 213 14.94 31.79 -12.20
N GLY A 214 14.37 32.99 -12.34
CA GLY A 214 14.28 33.71 -13.62
C GLY A 214 13.32 33.08 -14.64
N SER A 215 12.59 32.02 -14.27
CA SER A 215 11.68 31.29 -15.17
C SER A 215 10.34 31.99 -15.38
N GLU A 216 9.91 32.84 -14.45
CA GLU A 216 8.61 33.51 -14.47
C GLU A 216 8.70 35.00 -14.16
N VAL A 217 7.66 35.74 -14.54
CA VAL A 217 7.49 37.16 -14.22
C VAL A 217 6.16 37.35 -13.50
N LEU A 218 6.19 38.06 -12.38
CA LEU A 218 5.00 38.30 -11.56
C LEU A 218 4.11 39.38 -12.20
N THR A 219 2.80 39.14 -12.21
CA THR A 219 1.79 40.14 -12.59
C THR A 219 1.58 41.16 -11.46
N PRO A 220 0.99 42.33 -11.70
CA PRO A 220 0.75 43.31 -10.63
C PRO A 220 -0.09 42.79 -9.46
N ASP A 221 -1.02 41.88 -9.73
CA ASP A 221 -1.93 41.26 -8.76
C ASP A 221 -1.43 39.92 -8.20
N TRP A 222 -0.18 39.53 -8.50
CA TRP A 222 0.36 38.19 -8.25
C TRP A 222 0.16 37.71 -6.81
N GLU A 223 0.28 38.59 -5.81
CA GLU A 223 0.15 38.21 -4.40
C GLU A 223 -1.25 37.67 -4.10
N HIS A 224 -2.27 38.38 -4.57
CA HIS A 224 -3.67 38.02 -4.37
C HIS A 224 -3.99 36.70 -5.08
N ILE A 225 -3.65 36.59 -6.36
CA ILE A 225 -3.96 35.38 -7.14
C ILE A 225 -3.12 34.16 -6.70
N SER A 226 -1.89 34.37 -6.21
CA SER A 226 -1.07 33.30 -5.60
C SER A 226 -1.67 32.81 -4.29
N ASN A 227 -2.22 33.72 -3.48
CA ASN A 227 -2.93 33.37 -2.27
C ASN A 227 -4.18 32.54 -2.60
N SER A 228 -4.99 32.97 -3.57
CA SER A 228 -6.19 32.25 -4.01
C SER A 228 -5.86 30.83 -4.52
N MET A 229 -4.72 30.63 -5.20
CA MET A 229 -4.23 29.29 -5.59
C MET A 229 -4.04 28.36 -4.39
N GLY A 230 -3.49 28.86 -3.28
CA GLY A 230 -3.32 28.11 -2.05
C GLY A 230 -4.65 27.86 -1.32
N LEU A 231 -5.48 28.89 -1.20
CA LEU A 231 -6.79 28.81 -0.55
C LEU A 231 -7.70 27.79 -1.25
N PHE A 232 -7.73 27.76 -2.58
CA PHE A 232 -8.58 26.81 -3.31
C PHE A 232 -8.20 25.35 -3.02
N LEU A 233 -6.90 25.03 -2.98
CA LEU A 233 -6.40 23.71 -2.63
C LEU A 233 -6.73 23.35 -1.18
N GLN A 234 -6.45 24.27 -0.25
CA GLN A 234 -6.63 24.00 1.18
C GLN A 234 -8.09 23.82 1.55
N LYS A 235 -8.97 24.70 1.07
CA LYS A 235 -10.42 24.57 1.30
C LYS A 235 -10.95 23.27 0.73
N THR A 236 -10.45 22.85 -0.43
CA THR A 236 -10.84 21.55 -1.02
C THR A 236 -10.44 20.38 -0.13
N ASN A 237 -9.24 20.39 0.44
CA ASN A 237 -8.80 19.35 1.36
C ASN A 237 -9.62 19.37 2.66
N ILE A 238 -9.79 20.53 3.30
CA ILE A 238 -10.61 20.69 4.52
C ILE A 238 -12.05 20.18 4.32
N ILE A 239 -12.64 20.43 3.15
CA ILE A 239 -13.98 19.92 2.80
C ILE A 239 -13.98 18.40 2.71
N ARG A 240 -12.99 17.83 2.03
CA ARG A 240 -12.92 16.41 1.69
C ARG A 240 -12.50 15.54 2.88
N ASP A 241 -11.66 16.07 3.77
CA ASP A 241 -11.04 15.35 4.89
C ASP A 241 -11.81 15.51 6.22
N TYR A 242 -13.02 16.12 6.19
CA TYR A 242 -13.89 16.34 7.36
C TYR A 242 -13.93 15.16 8.36
N LEU A 243 -14.16 13.93 7.86
CA LEU A 243 -14.34 12.77 8.72
C LEU A 243 -13.02 12.32 9.37
N GLU A 244 -11.90 12.50 8.68
CA GLU A 244 -10.57 12.22 9.19
C GLU A 244 -10.23 13.20 10.32
N ASP A 245 -10.43 14.50 10.07
CA ASP A 245 -10.16 15.57 11.03
C ASP A 245 -11.03 15.45 12.30
N ILE A 246 -12.33 15.15 12.15
CA ILE A 246 -13.27 15.05 13.26
C ILE A 246 -13.04 13.79 14.13
N ASN A 247 -12.54 12.71 13.54
CA ASN A 247 -12.29 11.46 14.27
C ASN A 247 -10.88 11.38 14.86
N GLU A 248 -10.07 12.44 14.75
CA GLU A 248 -8.73 12.45 15.31
C GLU A 248 -8.71 12.35 16.84
N ILE A 249 -7.75 11.58 17.35
CA ILE A 249 -7.56 11.28 18.78
C ILE A 249 -6.17 11.78 19.19
N PRO A 250 -6.04 12.49 20.33
CA PRO A 250 -7.02 12.66 21.41
C PRO A 250 -8.02 13.81 21.22
N LYS A 251 -7.78 14.73 20.28
CA LYS A 251 -8.64 15.90 20.05
C LYS A 251 -8.97 16.03 18.57
N SER A 252 -10.26 16.18 18.28
CA SER A 252 -10.75 16.46 16.93
C SER A 252 -10.17 17.77 16.40
N ARG A 253 -9.79 17.78 15.12
CA ARG A 253 -9.39 19.00 14.40
C ARG A 253 -10.63 19.64 13.78
N MET A 254 -10.89 20.91 14.09
CA MET A 254 -12.10 21.62 13.67
C MET A 254 -11.76 22.81 12.78
N PHE A 255 -11.72 22.58 11.46
CA PHE A 255 -11.36 23.62 10.48
C PHE A 255 -12.55 24.29 9.81
N TRP A 256 -13.75 23.70 9.89
CA TRP A 256 -14.95 24.28 9.30
C TRP A 256 -15.38 25.49 10.14
N PRO A 257 -15.65 26.67 9.55
CA PRO A 257 -16.00 27.87 10.28
C PRO A 257 -17.37 27.76 10.95
N ARG A 258 -17.46 28.09 12.25
CA ARG A 258 -18.71 28.05 13.02
C ARG A 258 -19.83 28.85 12.39
N LYS A 259 -19.51 29.99 11.77
CA LYS A 259 -20.47 30.83 11.04
C LYS A 259 -21.18 30.08 9.90
N ILE A 260 -20.57 29.04 9.32
CA ILE A 260 -21.20 28.18 8.31
C ILE A 260 -21.89 26.99 8.99
N TRP A 261 -21.15 26.13 9.68
CA TRP A 261 -21.71 24.87 10.17
C TRP A 261 -22.72 25.05 11.32
N GLY A 262 -22.60 26.12 12.10
CA GLY A 262 -23.51 26.42 13.21
C GLY A 262 -24.95 26.73 12.78
N LYS A 263 -25.18 26.95 11.47
CA LYS A 263 -26.53 27.04 10.89
C LYS A 263 -27.23 25.68 10.80
N TYR A 264 -26.46 24.60 10.77
CA TYR A 264 -26.92 23.26 10.39
C TYR A 264 -26.88 22.25 11.54
N ALA A 265 -25.99 22.46 12.53
CA ALA A 265 -25.86 21.61 13.71
C ALA A 265 -25.39 22.38 14.94
N GLY A 266 -25.69 21.85 16.13
CA GLY A 266 -25.23 22.42 17.40
C GLY A 266 -23.74 22.17 17.67
N LYS A 267 -23.19 21.09 17.13
CA LYS A 267 -21.77 20.73 17.17
C LYS A 267 -21.31 20.25 15.79
N LEU A 268 -20.06 20.53 15.42
CA LEU A 268 -19.53 20.16 14.11
C LEU A 268 -19.48 18.64 13.92
N GLU A 269 -19.16 17.90 14.99
CA GLU A 269 -19.06 16.44 15.00
C GLU A 269 -20.39 15.76 14.76
N ASP A 270 -21.51 16.45 15.01
CA ASP A 270 -22.84 15.89 14.83
C ASP A 270 -23.17 15.64 13.35
N LEU A 271 -22.48 16.29 12.41
CA LEU A 271 -22.72 16.12 10.97
C LEU A 271 -22.34 14.71 10.47
N LYS A 272 -21.53 13.95 11.21
CA LYS A 272 -21.17 12.56 10.86
C LYS A 272 -22.30 11.56 11.09
N TYR A 273 -23.29 11.90 11.92
CA TYR A 273 -24.39 10.98 12.26
C TYR A 273 -25.49 10.99 11.21
N GLU A 274 -26.00 9.80 10.87
CA GLU A 274 -26.98 9.61 9.79
C GLU A 274 -28.25 10.47 9.96
N LYS A 275 -28.73 10.65 11.19
CA LYS A 275 -29.89 11.52 11.50
C LYS A 275 -29.74 12.97 11.01
N ASN A 276 -28.51 13.44 10.84
CA ASN A 276 -28.20 14.81 10.43
C ASN A 276 -27.80 14.91 8.94
N SER A 277 -27.95 13.83 8.15
CA SER A 277 -27.44 13.76 6.77
C SER A 277 -27.93 14.92 5.88
N SER A 278 -29.19 15.33 6.00
CA SER A 278 -29.73 16.44 5.21
C SER A 278 -29.02 17.76 5.52
N ASN A 279 -28.89 18.09 6.81
CA ASN A 279 -28.22 19.31 7.27
C ASN A 279 -26.71 19.28 6.97
N ALA A 280 -26.08 18.11 7.10
CA ALA A 280 -24.68 17.89 6.77
C ALA A 280 -24.40 18.17 5.29
N VAL A 281 -25.25 17.66 4.39
CA VAL A 281 -25.11 17.91 2.95
C VAL A 281 -25.35 19.37 2.59
N GLN A 282 -26.31 20.05 3.22
CA GLN A 282 -26.51 21.50 3.04
C GLN A 282 -25.29 22.33 3.49
N CYS A 283 -24.72 21.98 4.65
CA CYS A 283 -23.50 22.58 5.14
C CYS A 283 -22.33 22.37 4.18
N LEU A 284 -22.16 21.13 3.69
CA LEU A 284 -21.16 20.76 2.70
C LEU A 284 -21.30 21.58 1.42
N ASN A 285 -22.53 21.73 0.92
CA ASN A 285 -22.81 22.53 -0.27
C ASN A 285 -22.36 23.98 -0.07
N GLU A 286 -22.64 24.60 1.09
CA GLU A 286 -22.18 25.96 1.40
C GLU A 286 -20.64 26.07 1.45
N MET A 287 -19.97 25.10 2.05
CA MET A 287 -18.50 25.04 2.09
C MET A 287 -17.91 24.96 0.68
N VAL A 288 -18.48 24.12 -0.20
CA VAL A 288 -18.05 24.02 -1.60
C VAL A 288 -18.31 25.34 -2.35
N THR A 289 -19.49 25.95 -2.21
CA THR A 289 -19.80 27.27 -2.80
C THR A 289 -18.80 28.35 -2.35
N ASN A 290 -18.33 28.28 -1.10
CA ASN A 290 -17.28 29.18 -0.61
C ASN A 290 -15.91 28.89 -1.25
N ALA A 291 -15.55 27.63 -1.49
CA ALA A 291 -14.29 27.31 -2.20
C ALA A 291 -14.31 27.74 -3.68
N LEU A 292 -15.45 27.63 -4.37
CA LEU A 292 -15.58 27.97 -5.79
C LEU A 292 -15.27 29.45 -6.11
N THR A 293 -15.29 30.35 -5.13
CA THR A 293 -14.95 31.78 -5.34
C THR A 293 -13.52 32.00 -5.82
N HIS A 294 -12.61 31.06 -5.53
CA HIS A 294 -11.18 31.18 -5.84
C HIS A 294 -10.82 30.74 -7.26
N ILE A 295 -11.75 30.13 -8.01
CA ILE A 295 -11.46 29.52 -9.31
C ILE A 295 -11.00 30.54 -10.34
N GLU A 296 -11.65 31.70 -10.40
CA GLU A 296 -11.32 32.73 -11.38
C GLU A 296 -9.86 33.19 -11.22
N ASP A 297 -9.43 33.46 -9.99
CA ASP A 297 -8.05 33.83 -9.68
C ASP A 297 -7.07 32.70 -9.99
N CYS A 298 -7.44 31.45 -9.70
CA CYS A 298 -6.59 30.30 -10.04
C CYS A 298 -6.39 30.20 -11.56
N LEU A 299 -7.44 30.41 -12.36
CA LEU A 299 -7.36 30.42 -13.82
C LEU A 299 -6.53 31.60 -14.34
N LYS A 300 -6.69 32.79 -13.76
CA LYS A 300 -5.85 33.96 -14.07
C LYS A 300 -4.37 33.70 -13.79
N TYR A 301 -4.05 33.14 -12.62
CA TYR A 301 -2.69 32.78 -12.25
C TYR A 301 -2.07 31.80 -13.25
N MET A 302 -2.75 30.70 -13.53
CA MET A 302 -2.23 29.68 -14.46
C MET A 302 -2.11 30.20 -15.90
N ALA A 303 -2.95 31.16 -16.32
CA ALA A 303 -2.86 31.79 -17.62
C ALA A 303 -1.63 32.71 -17.77
N ALA A 304 -1.10 33.23 -16.65
CA ALA A 304 0.05 34.12 -16.65
C ALA A 304 1.40 33.38 -16.69
N LEU A 305 1.43 32.08 -16.37
CA LEU A 305 2.64 31.25 -16.35
C LEU A 305 3.18 31.01 -17.76
N ARG A 306 4.50 31.10 -17.91
CA ARG A 306 5.20 31.00 -19.20
C ARG A 306 5.94 29.68 -19.35
N ASP A 307 6.59 29.22 -18.28
CA ASP A 307 7.36 27.98 -18.30
C ASP A 307 6.41 26.77 -18.29
N PRO A 308 6.49 25.86 -19.28
CA PRO A 308 5.59 24.71 -19.36
C PRO A 308 5.70 23.75 -18.17
N SER A 309 6.85 23.65 -17.50
CA SER A 309 7.03 22.76 -16.35
C SER A 309 6.37 23.34 -15.09
N ILE A 310 6.57 24.63 -14.84
CA ILE A 310 5.93 25.38 -13.76
C ILE A 310 4.42 25.42 -13.97
N PHE A 311 3.98 25.68 -15.21
CA PHE A 311 2.58 25.62 -15.60
C PHE A 311 1.93 24.29 -15.21
N ARG A 312 2.54 23.16 -15.62
CA ARG A 312 1.99 21.84 -15.32
C ARG A 312 2.04 21.53 -13.82
N PHE A 313 3.11 21.95 -13.14
CA PHE A 313 3.25 21.83 -11.69
C PHE A 313 2.10 22.51 -10.95
N CYS A 314 1.75 23.74 -11.34
CA CYS A 314 0.66 24.50 -10.77
C CYS A 314 -0.72 23.98 -11.20
N ALA A 315 -0.90 23.61 -12.48
CA ALA A 315 -2.20 23.30 -13.04
C ALA A 315 -2.78 21.95 -12.60
N ILE A 316 -1.92 20.94 -12.46
CA ILE A 316 -2.34 19.58 -12.12
C ILE A 316 -3.08 19.53 -10.76
N PRO A 317 -2.54 20.08 -9.65
CA PRO A 317 -3.25 20.15 -8.38
C PRO A 317 -4.59 20.89 -8.45
N GLN A 318 -4.67 21.99 -9.21
CA GLN A 318 -5.89 22.79 -9.32
C GLN A 318 -7.01 22.04 -10.04
N ILE A 319 -6.68 21.28 -11.10
CA ILE A 319 -7.64 20.39 -11.77
C ILE A 319 -8.12 19.28 -10.82
N MET A 320 -7.21 18.71 -10.02
CA MET A 320 -7.59 17.71 -9.03
C MET A 320 -8.51 18.30 -7.94
N ALA A 321 -8.31 19.55 -7.56
CA ALA A 321 -9.14 20.23 -6.58
C ALA A 321 -10.58 20.41 -7.07
N ILE A 322 -10.78 21.02 -8.25
CA ILE A 322 -12.15 21.16 -8.81
C ILE A 322 -12.83 19.81 -9.06
N GLY A 323 -12.06 18.80 -9.51
CA GLY A 323 -12.58 17.43 -9.64
C GLY A 323 -13.00 16.82 -8.31
N THR A 324 -12.26 17.09 -7.23
CA THR A 324 -12.59 16.63 -5.87
C THR A 324 -13.83 17.34 -5.33
N LEU A 325 -13.93 18.67 -5.51
CA LEU A 325 -15.14 19.43 -5.14
C LEU A 325 -16.37 18.93 -5.91
N ALA A 326 -16.24 18.61 -7.20
CA ALA A 326 -17.33 18.04 -7.98
C ALA A 326 -17.77 16.65 -7.46
N LEU A 327 -16.87 15.87 -6.87
CA LEU A 327 -17.23 14.61 -6.20
C LEU A 327 -17.86 14.81 -4.82
N CYS A 328 -17.43 15.84 -4.07
CA CYS A 328 -17.93 16.14 -2.73
C CYS A 328 -19.29 16.84 -2.76
N TYR A 329 -19.57 17.68 -3.76
CA TYR A 329 -20.80 18.46 -3.81
C TYR A 329 -22.04 17.56 -3.82
N ASN A 330 -23.00 17.88 -2.93
CA ASN A 330 -24.23 17.14 -2.71
C ASN A 330 -24.01 15.63 -2.44
N ASN A 331 -22.96 15.28 -1.69
CA ASN A 331 -22.56 13.89 -1.45
C ASN A 331 -22.37 13.56 0.04
N VAL A 332 -23.30 12.80 0.61
CA VAL A 332 -23.27 12.38 2.02
C VAL A 332 -22.05 11.52 2.38
N GLN A 333 -21.37 10.91 1.39
CA GLN A 333 -20.21 10.04 1.64
C GLN A 333 -19.02 10.79 2.24
N VAL A 334 -18.94 12.11 2.10
CA VAL A 334 -17.92 12.95 2.78
C VAL A 334 -17.97 12.78 4.31
N PHE A 335 -19.15 12.50 4.86
CA PHE A 335 -19.38 12.31 6.30
C PHE A 335 -19.27 10.85 6.75
N ARG A 336 -19.08 9.90 5.82
CA ARG A 336 -19.14 8.45 6.10
C ARG A 336 -17.89 7.69 5.67
N GLY A 337 -17.05 8.28 4.84
CA GLY A 337 -15.82 7.64 4.37
C GLY A 337 -14.99 8.57 3.50
N VAL A 338 -14.13 7.97 2.69
CA VAL A 338 -13.12 8.69 1.92
C VAL A 338 -13.63 9.00 0.51
N VAL A 339 -13.77 10.28 0.20
CA VAL A 339 -14.08 10.75 -1.16
C VAL A 339 -12.80 11.17 -1.88
N LYS A 340 -12.34 10.36 -2.83
CA LYS A 340 -11.11 10.62 -3.60
C LYS A 340 -11.33 10.40 -5.09
N LEU A 341 -10.64 11.19 -5.92
CA LEU A 341 -10.56 10.94 -7.35
C LEU A 341 -9.98 9.54 -7.59
N ARG A 342 -10.57 8.79 -8.52
CA ARG A 342 -10.05 7.48 -8.91
C ARG A 342 -8.63 7.62 -9.47
N ARG A 343 -7.73 6.70 -9.13
CA ARG A 343 -6.32 6.73 -9.55
C ARG A 343 -6.15 6.86 -11.08
N GLY A 344 -7.01 6.22 -11.85
CA GLY A 344 -7.02 6.33 -13.31
C GLY A 344 -7.26 7.75 -13.82
N LEU A 345 -8.18 8.48 -13.17
CA LEU A 345 -8.51 9.86 -13.53
C LEU A 345 -7.37 10.80 -13.13
N THR A 346 -6.78 10.58 -11.94
CA THR A 346 -5.56 11.28 -11.53
C THR A 346 -4.44 11.10 -12.55
N ALA A 347 -4.17 9.88 -13.00
CA ALA A 347 -3.17 9.61 -14.02
C ALA A 347 -3.52 10.28 -15.36
N LYS A 348 -4.80 10.26 -15.76
CA LYS A 348 -5.33 10.93 -16.96
C LYS A 348 -5.15 12.45 -16.89
N VAL A 349 -5.38 13.07 -15.73
CA VAL A 349 -5.12 14.51 -15.50
C VAL A 349 -3.62 14.81 -15.63
N ILE A 350 -2.75 14.06 -14.94
CA ILE A 350 -1.29 14.26 -15.00
C ILE A 350 -0.75 14.12 -16.44
N ASP A 351 -1.26 13.15 -17.19
CA ASP A 351 -0.82 12.87 -18.56
C ASP A 351 -1.32 13.88 -19.59
N ARG A 352 -2.59 14.30 -19.48
CA ARG A 352 -3.26 15.15 -20.47
C ARG A 352 -3.03 16.64 -20.26
N THR A 353 -2.76 17.11 -19.04
CA THR A 353 -2.55 18.54 -18.77
C THR A 353 -1.20 19.00 -19.31
N LYS A 354 -1.24 19.79 -20.40
CA LYS A 354 -0.05 20.36 -21.05
C LYS A 354 -0.18 21.85 -21.33
N THR A 355 -1.40 22.34 -21.53
CA THR A 355 -1.69 23.72 -21.95
C THR A 355 -2.87 24.30 -21.18
N MET A 356 -3.06 25.62 -21.22
CA MET A 356 -4.24 26.26 -20.64
C MET A 356 -5.56 25.81 -21.28
N ALA A 357 -5.56 25.41 -22.56
CA ALA A 357 -6.74 24.84 -23.19
C ALA A 357 -7.19 23.54 -22.49
N ASP A 358 -6.23 22.73 -22.01
CA ASP A 358 -6.54 21.52 -21.24
C ASP A 358 -7.13 21.86 -19.87
N VAL A 359 -6.64 22.93 -19.23
CA VAL A 359 -7.12 23.43 -17.93
C VAL A 359 -8.54 23.97 -18.05
N TYR A 360 -8.80 24.93 -18.95
CA TYR A 360 -10.15 25.44 -19.21
C TYR A 360 -11.11 24.30 -19.55
N GLY A 361 -10.62 23.33 -20.32
CA GLY A 361 -11.36 22.12 -20.59
C GLY A 361 -11.74 21.35 -19.31
N ALA A 362 -10.77 20.98 -18.49
CA ALA A 362 -11.02 20.21 -17.28
C ALA A 362 -11.95 20.95 -16.31
N PHE A 363 -11.72 22.25 -16.08
CA PHE A 363 -12.57 23.10 -15.24
C PHE A 363 -14.00 23.17 -15.81
N TYR A 364 -14.17 23.33 -17.11
CA TYR A 364 -15.50 23.30 -17.74
C TYR A 364 -16.21 21.95 -17.52
N ASP A 365 -15.53 20.82 -17.73
CA ASP A 365 -16.12 19.49 -17.56
C ASP A 365 -16.56 19.24 -16.11
N PHE A 366 -15.70 19.58 -15.13
CA PHE A 366 -16.03 19.39 -13.72
C PHE A 366 -17.08 20.39 -13.23
N SER A 367 -17.09 21.62 -13.73
CA SER A 367 -18.17 22.58 -13.44
C SER A 367 -19.51 22.11 -14.00
N CYS A 368 -19.52 21.50 -15.20
CA CYS A 368 -20.71 20.84 -15.74
C CYS A 368 -21.17 19.68 -14.84
N MET A 369 -20.26 18.80 -14.41
CA MET A 369 -20.58 17.72 -13.47
C MET A 369 -21.20 18.26 -12.17
N LEU A 370 -20.58 19.27 -11.58
CA LEU A 370 -21.06 19.88 -10.33
C LEU A 370 -22.45 20.50 -10.54
N LYS A 371 -22.66 21.24 -11.64
CA LYS A 371 -23.94 21.87 -11.99
C LYS A 371 -25.10 20.87 -12.05
N THR A 372 -24.86 19.65 -12.54
CA THR A 372 -25.92 18.60 -12.60
C THR A 372 -26.40 18.11 -11.23
N LYS A 373 -25.62 18.36 -10.17
CA LYS A 373 -25.93 17.92 -8.81
C LYS A 373 -26.59 19.00 -7.94
N VAL A 374 -26.73 20.22 -8.45
CA VAL A 374 -27.32 21.35 -7.72
C VAL A 374 -28.84 21.18 -7.68
N ASP A 375 -29.37 20.92 -6.48
CA ASP A 375 -30.81 20.99 -6.24
C ASP A 375 -31.22 22.47 -6.13
N LYS A 376 -32.21 22.87 -6.93
CA LYS A 376 -32.69 24.27 -6.99
C LYS A 376 -33.41 24.71 -5.71
N ASN A 377 -33.85 23.76 -4.89
CA ASN A 377 -34.56 24.04 -3.64
C ASN A 377 -33.61 24.30 -2.47
N GLU A 378 -32.30 24.09 -2.64
CA GLU A 378 -31.29 24.30 -1.61
C GLU A 378 -31.00 25.80 -1.37
N PRO A 379 -30.72 26.23 -0.12
CA PRO A 379 -30.51 27.65 0.21
C PRO A 379 -29.39 28.33 -0.60
N ASN A 380 -28.33 27.60 -0.92
CA ASN A 380 -27.15 28.12 -1.63
C ASN A 380 -27.16 27.84 -3.14
N ALA A 381 -28.26 27.28 -3.68
CA ALA A 381 -28.33 26.85 -5.07
C ALA A 381 -28.06 27.99 -6.06
N SER A 382 -28.73 29.13 -5.88
CA SER A 382 -28.57 30.31 -6.76
C SER A 382 -27.13 30.82 -6.80
N LYS A 383 -26.48 30.95 -5.64
CA LYS A 383 -25.08 31.40 -5.55
C LYS A 383 -24.13 30.41 -6.21
N THR A 384 -24.34 29.12 -5.99
CA THR A 384 -23.53 28.06 -6.61
C THR A 384 -23.70 28.04 -8.13
N LEU A 385 -24.94 28.10 -8.62
CA LEU A 385 -25.23 28.12 -10.06
C LEU A 385 -24.56 29.32 -10.73
N LYS A 386 -24.65 30.51 -10.12
CA LYS A 386 -23.99 31.71 -10.63
C LYS A 386 -22.48 31.51 -10.76
N GLN A 387 -21.80 31.05 -9.70
CA GLN A 387 -20.35 30.79 -9.75
C GLN A 387 -19.98 29.77 -10.83
N LEU A 388 -20.74 28.68 -10.97
CA LEU A 388 -20.48 27.68 -12.00
C LEU A 388 -20.69 28.23 -13.40
N GLU A 389 -21.69 29.09 -13.59
CA GLU A 389 -21.97 29.76 -14.86
C GLU A 389 -20.85 30.72 -15.24
N ASP A 390 -20.35 31.50 -14.29
CA ASP A 390 -19.21 32.40 -14.47
C ASP A 390 -17.95 31.61 -14.87
N VAL A 391 -17.65 30.51 -14.17
CA VAL A 391 -16.52 29.62 -14.51
C VAL A 391 -16.70 28.99 -15.89
N GLN A 392 -17.89 28.49 -16.20
CA GLN A 392 -18.19 27.90 -17.51
C GLN A 392 -18.06 28.91 -18.63
N GLN A 393 -18.49 30.16 -18.40
CA GLN A 393 -18.39 31.25 -19.36
C GLN A 393 -16.93 31.62 -19.60
N LEU A 394 -16.16 31.82 -18.53
CA LEU A 394 -14.72 32.09 -18.62
C LEU A 394 -13.97 31.01 -19.41
N CYS A 395 -14.29 29.73 -19.15
CA CYS A 395 -13.69 28.60 -19.87
C CYS A 395 -14.14 28.52 -21.34
N ARG A 396 -15.36 28.96 -21.68
CA ARG A 396 -15.84 29.03 -23.08
C ARG A 396 -15.14 30.14 -23.86
N ASP A 397 -14.98 31.29 -23.23
CA ASP A 397 -14.42 32.48 -23.88
C ASP A 397 -12.92 32.33 -24.14
N ASN A 398 -12.21 31.61 -23.26
CA ASN A 398 -10.76 31.46 -23.34
C ASN A 398 -10.29 30.06 -23.77
N GLY A 399 -11.19 29.06 -23.81
CA GLY A 399 -10.85 27.66 -24.09
C GLY A 399 -11.19 27.20 -25.51
N VAL A 400 -10.40 26.26 -26.05
CA VAL A 400 -10.69 25.59 -27.34
C VAL A 400 -11.62 24.38 -27.13
N LEU A 401 -12.80 24.60 -26.55
CA LEU A 401 -13.67 23.52 -26.06
C LEU A 401 -14.24 22.59 -27.17
N HIS A 402 -14.29 23.05 -28.42
CA HIS A 402 -14.89 22.34 -29.55
C HIS A 402 -14.01 21.23 -30.18
N LYS A 403 -12.74 21.07 -29.76
CA LYS A 403 -11.79 20.10 -30.36
C LYS A 403 -11.30 19.00 -29.41
N ARG A 404 -11.88 18.85 -28.21
CA ARG A 404 -11.27 18.05 -27.12
C ARG A 404 -12.05 16.79 -26.72
N LYS A 405 -11.33 15.82 -26.16
CA LYS A 405 -11.92 14.67 -25.43
C LYS A 405 -12.24 15.09 -23.99
N SER A 406 -13.47 14.86 -23.52
CA SER A 406 -13.91 15.21 -22.15
C SER A 406 -13.15 14.40 -21.08
N TYR A 407 -12.90 15.01 -19.92
CA TYR A 407 -12.36 14.33 -18.73
C TYR A 407 -13.43 13.53 -17.98
N VAL A 408 -14.69 13.97 -18.09
CA VAL A 408 -15.84 13.47 -17.32
C VAL A 408 -16.74 12.58 -18.17
N ASN A 409 -16.91 12.93 -19.45
CA ASN A 409 -17.87 12.27 -20.34
C ASN A 409 -17.16 11.23 -21.22
N ASP A 410 -16.88 10.06 -20.64
CA ASP A 410 -16.80 8.80 -21.39
C ASP A 410 -18.16 8.10 -21.26
N LYS A 411 -19.20 8.65 -21.90
CA LYS A 411 -20.36 7.81 -22.24
C LYS A 411 -19.80 6.75 -23.17
N GLY A 412 -19.66 5.53 -22.66
CA GLY A 412 -19.13 4.37 -23.37
C GLY A 412 -19.93 4.05 -24.62
N GLN A 413 -19.67 4.75 -25.72
CA GLN A 413 -20.06 4.33 -27.04
C GLN A 413 -18.87 3.62 -27.69
N SER A 414 -19.07 2.31 -27.86
CA SER A 414 -18.52 1.42 -28.91
C SER A 414 -17.22 0.63 -28.73
N ASN A 415 -16.63 0.49 -27.53
CA ASN A 415 -15.55 -0.50 -27.32
C ASN A 415 -15.90 -1.66 -26.36
N ASN A 416 -17.03 -1.59 -25.64
CA ASN A 416 -17.43 -2.67 -24.74
C ASN A 416 -17.73 -3.98 -25.48
N LEU A 417 -18.24 -3.92 -26.72
CA LEU A 417 -18.58 -5.12 -27.47
C LEU A 417 -17.33 -5.88 -27.93
N TYR A 418 -16.28 -5.19 -28.41
CA TYR A 418 -15.05 -5.82 -28.88
C TYR A 418 -14.24 -6.46 -27.75
N ILE A 419 -14.19 -5.81 -26.58
CA ILE A 419 -13.49 -6.36 -25.40
C ILE A 419 -14.27 -7.54 -24.82
N VAL A 420 -15.61 -7.45 -24.75
CA VAL A 420 -16.44 -8.59 -24.33
C VAL A 420 -16.32 -9.75 -25.31
N MET A 421 -16.31 -9.49 -26.62
CA MET A 421 -16.07 -10.51 -27.66
C MET A 421 -14.68 -11.14 -27.54
N LEU A 422 -13.64 -10.36 -27.23
CA LEU A 422 -12.29 -10.87 -27.01
C LEU A 422 -12.19 -11.75 -25.76
N VAL A 423 -12.84 -11.35 -24.67
CA VAL A 423 -12.90 -12.13 -23.42
C VAL A 423 -13.69 -13.43 -23.63
N ILE A 424 -14.80 -13.39 -24.37
CA ILE A 424 -15.58 -14.58 -24.74
C ILE A 424 -14.75 -15.51 -25.65
N LEU A 425 -14.03 -14.97 -26.63
CA LEU A 425 -13.14 -15.74 -27.50
C LEU A 425 -12.02 -16.43 -26.69
N LEU A 426 -11.39 -15.72 -25.76
CA LEU A 426 -10.37 -16.27 -24.87
C LEU A 426 -10.95 -17.35 -23.93
N ALA A 427 -12.18 -17.19 -23.46
CA ALA A 427 -12.88 -18.19 -22.65
C ALA A 427 -13.24 -19.45 -23.45
N ILE A 428 -13.63 -19.31 -24.73
CA ILE A 428 -13.90 -20.43 -25.64
C ILE A 428 -12.61 -21.19 -25.96
N VAL A 429 -11.51 -20.47 -26.23
CA VAL A 429 -10.18 -21.07 -26.43
C VAL A 429 -9.74 -21.82 -25.17
N PHE A 430 -9.97 -21.24 -23.99
CA PHE A 430 -9.67 -21.87 -22.71
C PHE A 430 -10.50 -23.14 -22.46
N ALA A 431 -11.79 -23.13 -22.78
CA ALA A 431 -12.66 -24.30 -22.70
C ALA A 431 -12.25 -25.42 -23.68
N TYR A 432 -11.87 -25.05 -24.91
CA TYR A 432 -11.37 -25.97 -25.93
C TYR A 432 -10.05 -26.64 -25.53
N LEU A 433 -9.10 -25.88 -24.97
CA LEU A 433 -7.84 -26.40 -24.45
C LEU A 433 -8.02 -27.34 -23.24
N ARG A 434 -9.08 -27.11 -22.44
CA ARG A 434 -9.46 -27.98 -21.31
C ARG A 434 -10.10 -29.30 -21.77
N ALA A 435 -10.93 -29.27 -22.81
CA ALA A 435 -11.59 -30.46 -23.37
C ALA A 435 -10.60 -31.42 -24.05
N ASN A 436 -9.54 -30.90 -24.68
CA ASN A 436 -8.54 -31.70 -25.41
C ASN A 436 -7.35 -32.21 -24.56
N GLY A 437 -7.50 -32.29 -23.24
CA GLY A 437 -6.66 -33.17 -22.41
C GLY A 437 -5.17 -32.81 -22.30
N VAL A 438 -4.77 -31.55 -22.48
CA VAL A 438 -3.38 -31.11 -22.31
C VAL A 438 -3.03 -30.96 -20.81
N LYS A 439 -3.05 -32.07 -20.06
CA LYS A 439 -2.82 -32.12 -18.60
C LYS A 439 -1.46 -31.56 -18.18
N LYS A 440 -0.46 -31.58 -19.06
CA LYS A 440 0.93 -31.14 -18.77
C LYS A 440 1.11 -29.62 -18.74
N VAL A 441 0.26 -28.87 -19.44
CA VAL A 441 0.26 -27.38 -19.41
C VAL A 441 -0.46 -26.86 -18.16
N PHE A 442 -1.46 -27.60 -17.66
CA PHE A 442 -2.29 -27.16 -16.54
C PHE A 442 -1.61 -27.17 -15.16
N LYS A 443 -0.63 -28.05 -14.89
CA LYS A 443 0.15 -28.00 -13.62
C LYS A 443 0.99 -26.71 -13.51
N LYS A 444 1.33 -26.10 -14.65
CA LYS A 444 2.04 -24.80 -14.73
C LYS A 444 1.09 -23.60 -14.73
N MET A 445 -0.18 -23.79 -15.12
CA MET A 445 -1.17 -22.72 -15.23
C MET A 445 -2.02 -22.47 -13.97
N GLY A 446 -2.06 -23.39 -12.99
CA GLY A 446 -2.65 -23.09 -11.67
C GLY A 446 -1.99 -21.85 -11.04
N SER A 447 -0.67 -21.77 -11.13
CA SER A 447 0.11 -20.57 -10.76
C SER A 447 -0.21 -19.35 -11.63
N LEU A 448 -0.43 -19.53 -12.95
CA LEU A 448 -0.85 -18.41 -13.81
C LEU A 448 -2.24 -17.87 -13.49
N SER A 449 -3.16 -18.72 -12.99
CA SER A 449 -4.50 -18.28 -12.62
C SER A 449 -4.48 -17.36 -11.39
N THR A 450 -3.65 -17.65 -10.39
CA THR A 450 -3.39 -16.77 -9.24
C THR A 450 -2.72 -15.46 -9.69
N ILE A 451 -1.78 -15.55 -10.63
CA ILE A 451 -1.07 -14.41 -11.24
C ILE A 451 -2.00 -13.51 -12.08
N LEU A 452 -3.04 -14.08 -12.69
CA LEU A 452 -4.07 -13.33 -13.43
C LEU A 452 -5.11 -12.68 -12.51
N ILE A 453 -5.28 -13.20 -11.29
CA ILE A 453 -6.13 -12.64 -10.23
C ILE A 453 -5.43 -11.47 -9.52
N HIS A 454 -4.09 -11.50 -9.43
CA HIS A 454 -3.23 -10.45 -8.87
C HIS A 454 -2.17 -9.97 -9.89
N PRO A 455 -2.54 -9.21 -10.94
CA PRO A 455 -1.61 -8.78 -11.99
C PRO A 455 -0.48 -7.86 -11.49
N ASP A 456 -0.65 -7.27 -10.33
CA ASP A 456 0.34 -6.53 -9.55
C ASP A 456 1.45 -7.43 -8.97
N GLU A 457 1.21 -8.73 -8.80
CA GLU A 457 2.21 -9.71 -8.38
C GLU A 457 3.10 -10.22 -9.53
N ILE A 458 2.72 -9.99 -10.81
CA ILE A 458 3.50 -10.43 -11.98
C ILE A 458 4.91 -9.85 -11.96
N TYR A 459 5.05 -8.55 -11.71
CA TYR A 459 6.35 -7.88 -11.71
C TYR A 459 7.22 -8.29 -10.50
N PRO A 460 6.70 -8.32 -9.25
CA PRO A 460 7.39 -8.93 -8.12
C PRO A 460 7.81 -10.38 -8.35
N LEU A 461 6.92 -11.24 -8.88
CA LEU A 461 7.22 -12.65 -9.14
C LEU A 461 8.25 -12.82 -10.27
N LEU A 462 8.22 -11.97 -11.30
CA LEU A 462 9.23 -11.97 -12.36
C LEU A 462 10.58 -11.46 -11.84
N LYS A 463 10.59 -10.40 -11.02
CA LYS A 463 11.79 -9.87 -10.36
C LYS A 463 12.38 -10.90 -9.40
N LEU A 464 11.54 -11.58 -8.62
CA LEU A 464 11.88 -12.70 -7.74
C LEU A 464 12.51 -13.84 -8.54
N LYS A 465 11.87 -14.25 -9.65
CA LYS A 465 12.38 -15.32 -10.52
C LYS A 465 13.71 -14.96 -11.18
N LEU A 466 13.91 -13.70 -11.58
CA LEU A 466 15.18 -13.21 -12.12
C LEU A 466 16.28 -13.14 -11.04
N ALA A 467 15.93 -12.71 -9.81
CA ALA A 467 16.85 -12.72 -8.67
C ALA A 467 17.27 -14.14 -8.29
N ILE A 468 16.33 -15.10 -8.24
CA ILE A 468 16.61 -16.54 -8.04
C ILE A 468 17.57 -17.04 -9.12
N THR A 469 17.29 -16.72 -10.38
CA THR A 469 18.13 -17.18 -11.51
C THR A 469 19.53 -16.57 -11.48
N LYS A 470 19.69 -15.35 -10.93
CA LYS A 470 20.98 -14.67 -10.77
C LYS A 470 21.76 -15.25 -9.58
N ALA A 471 21.10 -15.51 -8.45
CA ALA A 471 21.72 -16.07 -7.25
C ALA A 471 22.13 -17.55 -7.44
N GLN A 472 21.34 -18.32 -8.20
CA GLN A 472 21.70 -19.68 -8.64
C GLN A 472 22.98 -19.77 -9.49
N LYS A 473 23.44 -18.66 -10.07
CA LYS A 473 24.69 -18.61 -10.86
C LYS A 473 25.93 -18.27 -10.02
N GLN A 474 25.79 -18.00 -8.73
CA GLN A 474 26.88 -17.59 -7.82
C GLN A 474 27.06 -18.56 -6.63
N ILE A 475 27.02 -19.87 -6.89
CA ILE A 475 27.18 -20.90 -5.85
C ILE A 475 28.69 -21.16 -5.59
N PRO A 476 29.13 -21.29 -4.33
CA PRO A 476 30.54 -21.58 -3.96
C PRO A 476 31.09 -22.87 -4.58
N LEU A 477 32.43 -22.99 -4.72
CA LEU A 477 33.10 -24.15 -5.32
C LEU A 477 33.06 -25.44 -4.46
N ASP A 478 32.66 -25.37 -3.19
CA ASP A 478 32.62 -26.54 -2.29
C ASP A 478 31.40 -27.46 -2.54
N PRO A 479 31.58 -28.79 -2.70
CA PRO A 479 30.48 -29.72 -2.96
C PRO A 479 29.42 -29.83 -1.85
N HIS A 480 29.83 -29.75 -0.57
CA HIS A 480 28.90 -29.89 0.57
C HIS A 480 28.03 -28.64 0.72
N LEU A 481 28.64 -27.46 0.58
CA LEU A 481 27.94 -26.18 0.62
C LEU A 481 27.04 -25.98 -0.60
N THR A 482 27.49 -26.46 -1.78
CA THR A 482 26.67 -26.51 -3.00
C THR A 482 25.41 -27.34 -2.78
N PHE A 483 25.55 -28.52 -2.17
CA PHE A 483 24.39 -29.34 -1.82
C PHE A 483 23.45 -28.57 -0.87
N CYS A 484 23.96 -28.03 0.23
CA CYS A 484 23.15 -27.31 1.21
C CYS A 484 22.35 -26.15 0.58
N TYR A 485 22.99 -25.26 -0.18
CA TYR A 485 22.27 -24.17 -0.84
C TYR A 485 21.34 -24.65 -1.94
N SER A 486 21.70 -25.68 -2.71
CA SER A 486 20.83 -26.22 -3.75
C SER A 486 19.58 -26.90 -3.17
N THR A 487 19.74 -27.58 -2.03
CA THR A 487 18.68 -28.25 -1.30
C THR A 487 17.80 -27.21 -0.63
N LEU A 488 18.38 -26.20 0.06
CA LEU A 488 17.65 -25.05 0.59
C LEU A 488 16.79 -24.36 -0.48
N ASN A 489 17.33 -24.14 -1.69
CA ASN A 489 16.56 -23.59 -2.81
C ASN A 489 15.36 -24.45 -3.24
N LYS A 490 15.45 -25.77 -3.06
CA LYS A 490 14.38 -26.71 -3.41
C LYS A 490 13.36 -26.83 -2.27
N VAL A 491 13.84 -26.92 -1.03
CA VAL A 491 13.00 -27.07 0.17
C VAL A 491 12.36 -25.76 0.59
N PHE A 492 12.99 -24.61 0.31
CA PHE A 492 12.63 -23.31 0.88
C PHE A 492 12.90 -22.12 -0.07
N LYS A 493 12.05 -21.98 -1.10
CA LYS A 493 12.28 -21.10 -2.27
C LYS A 493 12.35 -19.59 -1.96
N THR A 494 11.58 -19.11 -0.99
CA THR A 494 11.44 -17.67 -0.71
C THR A 494 12.54 -17.16 0.22
N PHE A 495 13.03 -17.97 1.16
CA PHE A 495 14.06 -17.60 2.12
C PHE A 495 15.48 -17.83 1.61
N SER A 496 15.68 -18.79 0.70
CA SER A 496 16.95 -18.96 0.00
C SER A 496 17.43 -17.67 -0.68
N LEU A 497 16.49 -16.88 -1.21
CA LEU A 497 16.73 -15.53 -1.73
C LEU A 497 17.18 -14.54 -0.66
N ILE A 498 16.57 -14.58 0.53
CA ILE A 498 16.86 -13.66 1.64
C ILE A 498 18.26 -13.93 2.19
N ILE A 499 18.61 -15.20 2.41
CA ILE A 499 19.97 -15.61 2.81
C ILE A 499 21.00 -15.24 1.71
N GLN A 500 20.67 -15.43 0.44
CA GLN A 500 21.56 -15.07 -0.67
C GLN A 500 21.68 -13.56 -0.87
N GLN A 501 20.65 -12.77 -0.49
CA GLN A 501 20.65 -11.31 -0.57
C GLN A 501 21.44 -10.65 0.56
N LEU A 502 21.38 -11.20 1.78
CA LEU A 502 22.21 -10.78 2.92
C LEU A 502 23.71 -10.81 2.57
N GLY A 503 24.14 -11.77 1.73
CA GLY A 503 25.53 -11.87 1.25
C GLY A 503 25.90 -10.98 0.06
N THR A 504 24.94 -10.42 -0.69
CA THR A 504 25.27 -9.62 -1.90
C THR A 504 25.50 -8.14 -1.60
N GLU A 505 24.83 -7.55 -0.61
CA GLU A 505 24.99 -6.11 -0.32
C GLU A 505 26.22 -5.81 0.56
N LEU A 506 26.63 -6.75 1.42
CA LEU A 506 27.94 -6.71 2.10
C LEU A 506 29.13 -6.84 1.14
N ARG A 507 28.89 -7.41 -0.06
CA ARG A 507 29.90 -7.57 -1.11
C ARG A 507 30.26 -6.25 -1.81
N ASP A 508 29.30 -5.34 -1.88
CA ASP A 508 29.45 -4.06 -2.57
C ASP A 508 29.98 -2.95 -1.63
N ALA A 509 29.91 -3.16 -0.31
CA ALA A 509 30.43 -2.21 0.71
C ALA A 509 31.88 -2.51 1.17
N VAL A 510 32.45 -3.69 0.89
CA VAL A 510 33.83 -4.03 1.28
C VAL A 510 34.54 -4.74 0.13
N LEU A 511 35.44 -4.02 -0.53
CA LEU A 511 36.33 -4.52 -1.58
C LEU A 511 37.05 -5.83 -1.17
N VAL A 512 37.09 -6.77 -2.12
CA VAL A 512 38.23 -7.65 -2.45
C VAL A 512 39.18 -7.93 -1.26
N SER A 513 38.96 -9.05 -0.54
CA SER A 513 40.00 -9.94 0.06
C SER A 513 39.56 -10.80 1.28
N LEU A 514 38.26 -11.03 1.54
CA LEU A 514 37.84 -11.96 2.62
C LEU A 514 36.91 -13.08 2.10
N PRO A 515 37.07 -14.34 2.55
CA PRO A 515 36.24 -15.45 2.13
C PRO A 515 34.79 -15.30 2.61
N PHE A 516 33.88 -15.86 1.81
CA PHE A 516 32.43 -15.94 2.00
C PHE A 516 32.01 -15.97 3.49
N SER A 517 31.25 -14.96 3.94
CA SER A 517 30.97 -14.72 5.36
C SER A 517 30.27 -15.92 6.03
N HIS A 518 30.83 -16.39 7.16
CA HIS A 518 30.43 -17.59 7.89
C HIS A 518 28.97 -17.55 8.43
N SER A 519 28.36 -16.36 8.53
CA SER A 519 26.99 -16.17 9.02
C SER A 519 25.91 -16.70 8.07
N ASN A 520 26.08 -16.60 6.74
CA ASN A 520 25.08 -17.13 5.80
C ASN A 520 25.12 -18.66 5.72
N MET A 521 26.24 -19.27 6.11
CA MET A 521 26.43 -20.71 6.16
C MET A 521 25.73 -21.31 7.38
N CYS A 522 25.87 -20.69 8.57
CA CYS A 522 25.28 -21.23 9.79
C CYS A 522 23.74 -21.27 9.75
N VAL A 523 23.09 -20.24 9.19
CA VAL A 523 21.62 -20.20 9.04
C VAL A 523 21.10 -21.26 8.07
N CYS A 524 21.78 -21.45 6.94
CA CYS A 524 21.44 -22.47 5.95
C CYS A 524 21.51 -23.88 6.55
N VAL A 525 22.62 -24.18 7.24
CA VAL A 525 22.84 -25.47 7.90
C VAL A 525 21.85 -25.70 9.05
N PHE A 526 21.63 -24.68 9.89
CA PHE A 526 20.65 -24.73 10.96
C PHE A 526 19.25 -25.11 10.45
N TYR A 527 18.78 -24.47 9.38
CA TYR A 527 17.50 -24.79 8.78
C TYR A 527 17.42 -26.23 8.26
N LEU A 528 18.43 -26.68 7.52
CA LEU A 528 18.42 -28.02 6.93
C LEU A 528 18.46 -29.11 8.00
N ILE A 529 19.17 -28.89 9.12
CA ILE A 529 19.18 -29.81 10.27
C ILE A 529 17.79 -29.90 10.90
N LEU A 530 17.13 -28.77 11.18
CA LEU A 530 15.80 -28.80 11.77
C LEU A 530 14.77 -29.38 10.80
N ARG A 531 14.86 -29.06 9.50
CA ARG A 531 13.98 -29.65 8.49
C ARG A 531 14.18 -31.17 8.35
N ALA A 532 15.41 -31.65 8.49
CA ALA A 532 15.69 -33.08 8.49
C ALA A 532 15.10 -33.77 9.73
N LEU A 533 15.20 -33.13 10.90
CA LEU A 533 14.54 -33.59 12.13
C LEU A 533 13.01 -33.68 11.97
N ASP A 534 12.41 -32.68 11.35
CA ASP A 534 10.97 -32.59 11.03
C ASP A 534 10.54 -33.66 10.01
N THR A 535 11.38 -33.92 9.00
CA THR A 535 11.12 -34.97 8.00
C THR A 535 11.02 -36.37 8.64
N VAL A 536 11.73 -36.62 9.74
CA VAL A 536 11.61 -37.88 10.51
C VAL A 536 10.25 -37.95 11.21
N GLU A 537 9.68 -36.83 11.64
CA GLU A 537 8.34 -36.76 12.21
C GLU A 537 7.25 -36.96 11.15
N ASP A 538 7.29 -36.18 10.07
CA ASP A 538 6.26 -36.12 9.04
C ASP A 538 6.07 -37.43 8.27
N ASP A 539 7.10 -38.28 8.23
CA ASP A 539 7.02 -39.56 7.54
C ASP A 539 6.13 -40.55 8.32
N THR A 540 4.86 -40.58 7.95
CA THR A 540 3.84 -41.49 8.51
C THR A 540 4.13 -42.97 8.24
N SER A 541 5.08 -43.32 7.36
CA SER A 541 5.45 -44.71 7.08
C SER A 541 6.39 -45.33 8.11
N ILE A 542 6.98 -44.52 9.00
CA ILE A 542 7.92 -44.97 10.03
C ILE A 542 7.18 -45.27 11.34
N PRO A 543 7.31 -46.48 11.91
CA PRO A 543 6.75 -46.82 13.22
C PRO A 543 7.26 -45.91 14.33
N THR A 544 6.38 -45.57 15.28
CA THR A 544 6.67 -44.67 16.40
C THR A 544 7.84 -45.16 17.26
N GLU A 545 7.98 -46.48 17.42
CA GLU A 545 9.04 -47.13 18.21
C GLU A 545 10.44 -46.89 17.63
N ILE A 546 10.52 -46.61 16.32
CA ILE A 546 11.76 -46.30 15.60
C ILE A 546 11.97 -44.79 15.52
N LYS A 547 10.90 -44.04 15.28
CA LYS A 547 10.91 -42.59 15.10
C LYS A 547 11.33 -41.83 16.36
N VAL A 548 10.76 -42.17 17.52
CA VAL A 548 10.99 -41.45 18.78
C VAL A 548 12.47 -41.48 19.23
N PRO A 549 13.17 -42.65 19.27
CA PRO A 549 14.57 -42.69 19.67
C PRO A 549 15.49 -41.91 18.72
N ILE A 550 15.26 -42.02 17.41
CA ILE A 550 16.04 -41.30 16.39
C ILE A 550 15.87 -39.80 16.54
N ARG A 551 14.63 -39.34 16.77
CA ARG A 551 14.32 -37.92 16.96
C ARG A 551 15.01 -37.31 18.18
N ILE A 552 14.98 -38.01 19.32
CA ILE A 552 15.64 -37.56 20.56
C ILE A 552 17.17 -37.52 20.37
N ALA A 553 17.72 -38.52 19.67
CA ALA A 553 19.16 -38.64 19.44
C ALA A 553 19.67 -37.82 18.24
N PHE A 554 18.79 -37.17 17.47
CA PHE A 554 19.14 -36.52 16.20
C PHE A 554 20.27 -35.48 16.33
N HIS A 555 20.29 -34.71 17.42
CA HIS A 555 21.37 -33.76 17.75
C HIS A 555 22.77 -34.40 17.87
N ARG A 556 22.87 -35.72 18.06
CA ARG A 556 24.15 -36.45 18.04
C ARG A 556 24.52 -36.90 16.65
N HIS A 557 23.51 -37.23 15.84
CA HIS A 557 23.68 -37.70 14.47
C HIS A 557 24.18 -36.61 13.52
N ILE A 558 23.96 -35.32 13.82
CA ILE A 558 24.51 -34.20 13.03
C ILE A 558 26.05 -34.16 13.02
N TYR A 559 26.71 -34.77 14.02
CA TYR A 559 28.17 -34.88 14.07
C TYR A 559 28.72 -36.07 13.27
N ASP A 560 27.86 -37.02 12.92
CA ASP A 560 28.24 -38.27 12.28
C ASP A 560 28.04 -38.17 10.75
N ARG A 561 29.15 -38.10 10.02
CA ARG A 561 29.14 -38.01 8.55
C ARG A 561 28.68 -39.29 7.87
N ASP A 562 28.75 -40.43 8.58
CA ASP A 562 28.36 -41.73 8.05
C ASP A 562 26.91 -42.08 8.44
N TRP A 563 26.24 -41.22 9.22
CA TRP A 563 24.86 -41.43 9.60
C TRP A 563 23.93 -41.32 8.38
N HIS A 564 23.09 -42.34 8.22
CA HIS A 564 22.19 -42.46 7.08
C HIS A 564 20.83 -42.99 7.52
N PHE A 565 19.79 -42.20 7.26
CA PHE A 565 18.41 -42.57 7.56
C PHE A 565 17.50 -41.97 6.50
N VAL A 566 17.00 -42.81 5.58
CA VAL A 566 16.20 -42.36 4.44
C VAL A 566 14.73 -42.32 4.83
N CYS A 567 14.15 -41.12 4.85
CA CYS A 567 12.73 -40.90 5.07
C CYS A 567 12.23 -39.64 4.33
N GLY A 568 10.90 -39.50 4.26
CA GLY A 568 10.19 -38.39 3.64
C GLY A 568 9.90 -38.57 2.15
N GLU A 569 9.19 -37.61 1.58
CA GLU A 569 8.78 -37.60 0.17
C GLU A 569 9.54 -36.53 -0.66
N GLU A 570 9.62 -36.77 -1.98
CA GLU A 570 10.18 -35.86 -2.97
C GLU A 570 11.53 -35.22 -2.57
N LYS A 571 11.52 -33.91 -2.31
CA LYS A 571 12.70 -33.08 -2.00
C LYS A 571 13.26 -33.35 -0.60
N TYR A 572 12.43 -33.81 0.33
CA TYR A 572 12.84 -34.11 1.71
C TYR A 572 13.56 -35.46 1.79
N LYS A 573 13.13 -36.42 0.96
CA LYS A 573 13.86 -37.68 0.79
C LYS A 573 15.30 -37.47 0.33
N VAL A 574 15.51 -36.56 -0.63
CA VAL A 574 16.84 -36.21 -1.13
C VAL A 574 17.70 -35.56 -0.05
N LEU A 575 17.11 -34.71 0.80
CA LEU A 575 17.79 -34.13 1.96
C LEU A 575 18.27 -35.23 2.93
N MET A 576 17.40 -36.19 3.25
CA MET A 576 17.72 -37.28 4.18
C MET A 576 18.73 -38.28 3.59
N GLU A 577 18.61 -38.64 2.31
CA GLU A 577 19.57 -39.52 1.60
C GLU A 577 20.98 -38.93 1.59
N GLN A 578 21.09 -37.61 1.45
CA GLN A 578 22.36 -36.89 1.30
C GLN A 578 22.70 -36.03 2.53
N PHE A 579 22.19 -36.40 3.71
CA PHE A 579 22.36 -35.63 4.95
C PHE A 579 23.82 -35.48 5.41
N HIS A 580 24.70 -36.39 4.98
CA HIS A 580 26.15 -36.29 5.20
C HIS A 580 26.74 -34.97 4.66
N HIS A 581 26.17 -34.37 3.60
CA HIS A 581 26.60 -33.06 3.13
C HIS A 581 26.26 -31.94 4.12
N VAL A 582 25.11 -32.02 4.78
CA VAL A 582 24.70 -31.07 5.82
C VAL A 582 25.57 -31.24 7.06
N SER A 583 25.86 -32.48 7.45
CA SER A 583 26.74 -32.81 8.58
C SER A 583 28.19 -32.34 8.35
N ALA A 584 28.70 -32.48 7.11
CA ALA A 584 30.01 -31.95 6.75
C ALA A 584 30.06 -30.42 6.86
N ALA A 585 29.05 -29.71 6.34
CA ALA A 585 28.96 -28.25 6.43
C ALA A 585 28.78 -27.76 7.88
N PHE A 586 28.05 -28.51 8.71
CA PHE A 586 27.89 -28.24 10.15
C PHE A 586 29.23 -28.29 10.89
N LEU A 587 30.04 -29.31 10.63
CA LEU A 587 31.36 -29.47 11.28
C LEU A 587 32.38 -28.40 10.87
N GLU A 588 32.14 -27.69 9.77
CA GLU A 588 32.95 -26.55 9.32
C GLU A 588 32.54 -25.22 9.99
N LEU A 589 31.40 -25.17 10.70
CA LEU A 589 31.00 -23.99 11.45
C LEU A 589 31.89 -23.76 12.67
N GLU A 590 31.97 -22.52 13.15
CA GLU A 590 32.61 -22.23 14.44
C GLU A 590 31.88 -22.92 15.59
N LYS A 591 32.62 -23.29 16.65
CA LYS A 591 32.08 -24.05 17.78
C LYS A 591 30.86 -23.41 18.42
N GLY A 592 30.82 -22.07 18.53
CA GLY A 592 29.66 -21.36 19.08
C GLY A 592 28.37 -21.60 18.29
N TYR A 593 28.44 -21.61 16.94
CA TYR A 593 27.28 -21.94 16.11
C TYR A 593 26.91 -23.40 16.22
N GLN A 594 27.89 -24.31 16.31
CA GLN A 594 27.62 -25.73 16.50
C GLN A 594 26.85 -26.00 17.79
N GLU A 595 27.29 -25.40 18.91
CA GLU A 595 26.65 -25.53 20.23
C GLU A 595 25.20 -25.02 20.22
N ILE A 596 24.93 -23.90 19.54
CA ILE A 596 23.58 -23.34 19.41
C ILE A 596 22.66 -24.27 18.61
N ILE A 597 23.13 -24.73 17.45
CA ILE A 597 22.37 -25.62 16.57
C ILE A 597 22.09 -26.94 17.29
N GLU A 598 23.08 -27.49 18.01
CA GLU A 598 22.92 -28.71 18.81
C GLU A 598 21.87 -28.52 19.92
N ASP A 599 21.96 -27.45 20.72
CA ASP A 599 21.01 -27.16 21.82
C ASP A 599 19.57 -27.09 21.31
N ILE A 600 19.34 -26.34 20.23
CA ILE A 600 18.01 -26.17 19.67
C ILE A 600 17.49 -27.48 19.07
N THR A 601 18.32 -28.19 18.30
CA THR A 601 17.95 -29.49 17.71
C THR A 601 17.61 -30.51 18.80
N LYS A 602 18.36 -30.52 19.91
CA LYS A 602 18.13 -31.40 21.05
C LYS A 602 16.82 -31.09 21.76
N ARG A 603 16.56 -29.81 22.07
CA ARG A 603 15.33 -29.37 22.75
C ARG A 603 14.09 -29.62 21.89
N MET A 604 14.19 -29.32 20.59
CA MET A 604 13.13 -29.57 19.61
C MET A 604 12.84 -31.06 19.45
N GLY A 605 13.88 -31.88 19.27
CA GLY A 605 13.74 -33.33 19.14
C GLY A 605 13.12 -33.98 20.38
N ALA A 606 13.53 -33.58 21.58
CA ALA A 606 12.98 -34.11 22.84
C ALA A 606 11.56 -33.60 23.13
N GLY A 607 11.29 -32.31 22.89
CA GLY A 607 10.01 -31.69 23.18
C GLY A 607 8.90 -32.16 22.25
N MET A 608 9.16 -32.16 20.94
CA MET A 608 8.18 -32.63 19.96
C MET A 608 7.98 -34.15 20.02
N ALA A 609 8.98 -34.94 20.47
CA ALA A 609 8.80 -36.37 20.71
C ALA A 609 7.69 -36.69 21.74
N LYS A 610 7.40 -35.79 22.69
CA LYS A 610 6.31 -35.95 23.66
C LYS A 610 4.94 -36.06 22.99
N PHE A 611 4.76 -35.36 21.88
CA PHE A 611 3.49 -35.24 21.15
C PHE A 611 3.32 -36.29 20.04
N ILE A 612 4.31 -37.16 19.81
CA ILE A 612 4.16 -38.28 18.87
C ILE A 612 3.20 -39.35 19.44
N SER A 613 3.17 -39.50 20.78
CA SER A 613 2.33 -40.50 21.46
C SER A 613 1.24 -39.89 22.34
N LYS A 614 1.21 -38.56 22.48
CA LYS A 614 0.23 -37.80 23.26
C LYS A 614 -0.57 -36.94 22.29
N GLU A 615 -1.89 -37.12 22.25
CA GLU A 615 -2.78 -36.22 21.52
C GLU A 615 -2.79 -34.84 22.21
N VAL A 616 -2.87 -33.79 21.39
CA VAL A 616 -2.98 -32.41 21.89
C VAL A 616 -4.43 -32.18 22.32
N GLU A 617 -4.68 -32.19 23.63
CA GLU A 617 -6.05 -32.13 24.19
C GLU A 617 -6.43 -30.73 24.71
N THR A 618 -5.44 -29.90 25.08
CA THR A 618 -5.63 -28.58 25.69
C THR A 618 -4.90 -27.48 24.91
N VAL A 619 -5.29 -26.22 25.14
CA VAL A 619 -4.56 -25.06 24.60
C VAL A 619 -3.12 -25.02 25.14
N ASP A 620 -2.91 -25.38 26.41
CA ASP A 620 -1.57 -25.46 27.01
C ASP A 620 -0.70 -26.55 26.33
N ASP A 621 -1.29 -27.69 25.98
CA ASP A 621 -0.62 -28.76 25.24
C ASP A 621 -0.25 -28.30 23.82
N TYR A 622 -1.15 -27.52 23.20
CA TYR A 622 -0.95 -26.95 21.87
C TYR A 622 0.15 -25.88 21.90
N ASP A 623 0.13 -24.96 22.87
CA ASP A 623 1.17 -23.95 23.06
C ASP A 623 2.53 -24.59 23.38
N GLU A 624 2.57 -25.65 24.19
CA GLU A 624 3.79 -26.41 24.44
C GLU A 624 4.31 -27.07 23.14
N TYR A 625 3.44 -27.67 22.32
CA TYR A 625 3.83 -28.21 21.02
C TYR A 625 4.39 -27.12 20.10
N CYS A 626 3.70 -26.00 19.95
CA CYS A 626 4.09 -24.87 19.12
C CYS A 626 5.41 -24.23 19.58
N HIS A 627 5.66 -24.17 20.88
CA HIS A 627 6.96 -23.75 21.43
C HIS A 627 8.10 -24.62 20.89
N TYR A 628 7.95 -25.94 20.96
CA TYR A 628 9.00 -26.85 20.51
C TYR A 628 9.11 -26.90 18.97
N ALA A 629 7.99 -26.84 18.25
CA ALA A 629 7.93 -26.91 16.79
C ALA A 629 8.46 -25.66 16.09
N ALA A 630 8.11 -24.47 16.59
CA ALA A 630 8.42 -23.20 15.93
C ALA A 630 9.14 -22.20 16.85
N GLY A 631 8.74 -22.12 18.13
CA GLY A 631 9.32 -21.17 19.10
C GLY A 631 10.83 -21.35 19.31
N LEU A 632 11.30 -22.59 19.41
CA LEU A 632 12.73 -22.89 19.53
C LEU A 632 13.53 -22.53 18.29
N VAL A 633 12.93 -22.62 17.11
CA VAL A 633 13.62 -22.26 15.88
C VAL A 633 13.89 -20.77 15.83
N GLY A 634 12.89 -20.02 16.28
CA GLY A 634 12.99 -18.61 16.54
C GLY A 634 14.11 -18.23 17.51
N LEU A 635 14.17 -18.93 18.64
CA LEU A 635 15.19 -18.74 19.66
C LEU A 635 16.60 -19.02 19.10
N GLY A 636 16.74 -20.10 18.33
CA GLY A 636 17.99 -20.48 17.69
C GLY A 636 18.48 -19.45 16.69
N MET A 637 17.58 -18.93 15.84
CA MET A 637 17.93 -17.89 14.87
C MET A 637 18.46 -16.62 15.56
N SER A 638 17.81 -16.17 16.63
CA SER A 638 18.28 -15.04 17.43
C SER A 638 19.66 -15.29 18.05
N LYS A 639 19.90 -16.49 18.62
CA LYS A 639 21.22 -16.86 19.16
C LYS A 639 22.32 -16.89 18.10
N LEU A 640 22.01 -17.38 16.90
CA LEU A 640 22.95 -17.41 15.77
C LEU A 640 23.32 -15.98 15.31
N LEU A 641 22.35 -15.07 15.23
CA LEU A 641 22.60 -13.67 14.87
C LEU A 641 23.42 -12.94 15.95
N LEU A 642 23.09 -13.12 17.22
CA LEU A 642 23.84 -12.55 18.35
C LEU A 642 25.31 -13.02 18.39
N SER A 643 25.55 -14.30 18.08
CA SER A 643 26.89 -14.88 18.05
C SER A 643 27.73 -14.40 16.85
N SER A 644 27.09 -13.75 15.87
CA SER A 644 27.76 -13.16 14.71
C SER A 644 28.17 -11.69 14.88
N GLU A 645 28.11 -11.17 16.12
CA GLU A 645 28.38 -9.76 16.51
C GLU A 645 27.47 -8.71 15.83
N LEU A 646 26.38 -9.14 15.19
CA LEU A 646 25.46 -8.28 14.44
C LEU A 646 24.38 -7.60 15.32
N GLU A 647 24.23 -7.95 16.61
CA GLU A 647 23.16 -7.38 17.45
C GLU A 647 23.56 -7.20 18.94
N THR A 648 22.90 -6.27 19.65
CA THR A 648 23.03 -6.08 21.12
C THR A 648 21.72 -6.41 21.85
N VAL A 649 21.82 -7.06 23.02
CA VAL A 649 20.71 -7.74 23.72
C VAL A 649 19.79 -6.76 24.49
N THR A 650 18.46 -6.95 24.38
CA THR A 650 17.46 -6.39 25.30
C THR A 650 17.00 -7.44 26.34
N PRO A 651 16.60 -7.03 27.55
CA PRO A 651 16.01 -7.95 28.54
C PRO A 651 14.64 -8.46 28.04
N ASN A 652 14.38 -9.77 28.18
CA ASN A 652 13.16 -10.53 27.80
C ASN A 652 13.10 -11.17 26.40
N TRP A 653 14.16 -11.11 25.58
CA TRP A 653 14.16 -11.64 24.20
C TRP A 653 13.72 -13.11 24.05
N GLU A 654 14.01 -13.98 25.03
CA GLU A 654 13.61 -15.40 24.99
C GLU A 654 12.08 -15.58 25.01
N GLN A 655 11.39 -14.76 25.80
CA GLN A 655 9.93 -14.79 25.93
C GLN A 655 9.26 -14.30 24.64
N LEU A 656 9.83 -13.27 24.02
CA LEU A 656 9.27 -12.66 22.82
C LEU A 656 9.51 -13.52 21.56
N SER A 657 10.66 -14.19 21.48
CA SER A 657 10.95 -15.18 20.43
C SER A 657 9.98 -16.37 20.51
N ASN A 658 9.66 -16.81 21.73
CA ASN A 658 8.67 -17.86 21.96
C ASN A 658 7.26 -17.46 21.48
N SER A 659 6.75 -16.29 21.90
CA SER A 659 5.46 -15.76 21.44
C SER A 659 5.39 -15.64 19.91
N THR A 660 6.52 -15.33 19.26
CA THR A 660 6.60 -15.26 17.79
C THR A 660 6.50 -16.61 17.10
N GLY A 661 7.06 -17.69 17.68
CA GLY A 661 6.87 -19.03 17.15
C GLY A 661 5.43 -19.54 17.31
N LEU A 662 4.81 -19.27 18.45
CA LEU A 662 3.41 -19.64 18.73
C LEU A 662 2.44 -19.03 17.71
N PHE A 663 2.54 -17.71 17.50
CA PHE A 663 1.70 -16.95 16.56
C PHE A 663 1.66 -17.53 15.15
N LEU A 664 2.75 -18.15 14.70
CA LEU A 664 2.87 -18.59 13.32
C LEU A 664 2.46 -20.03 13.07
N GLN A 665 2.59 -20.88 14.09
CA GLN A 665 2.05 -22.23 14.01
C GLN A 665 0.52 -22.17 13.89
N ASP A 666 -0.11 -21.19 14.56
CA ASP A 666 -1.56 -20.93 14.49
C ASP A 666 -2.07 -20.60 13.08
N LEU A 667 -1.19 -20.16 12.18
CA LEU A 667 -1.54 -19.75 10.82
C LEU A 667 -1.38 -20.87 9.79
N LYS A 668 -0.99 -22.07 10.21
CA LYS A 668 -0.60 -23.17 9.33
C LYS A 668 -1.76 -24.07 8.89
N ASP A 669 -2.91 -24.04 9.57
CA ASP A 669 -4.01 -24.97 9.30
C ASP A 669 -5.10 -24.38 8.36
N GLU A 670 -5.18 -24.87 7.13
CA GLU A 670 -6.21 -24.52 6.15
C GLU A 670 -6.86 -25.79 5.56
N ASP A 671 -7.66 -26.56 6.34
CA ASP A 671 -8.96 -27.07 5.84
C ASP A 671 -9.84 -27.94 6.80
N LYS A 672 -11.16 -27.67 6.69
CA LYS A 672 -12.37 -28.53 6.83
C LYS A 672 -13.13 -28.73 8.16
N SER A 673 -14.43 -28.48 8.02
CA SER A 673 -15.60 -28.68 8.90
C SER A 673 -16.00 -27.46 9.75
N THR A 674 -17.30 -27.26 9.95
CA THR A 674 -17.87 -26.10 10.66
C THR A 674 -17.42 -26.02 12.12
N LYS A 675 -17.05 -27.16 12.75
CA LYS A 675 -16.42 -27.21 14.08
C LYS A 675 -14.93 -26.88 14.03
N ALA A 676 -14.23 -27.27 12.96
CA ALA A 676 -12.84 -26.89 12.75
C ALA A 676 -12.69 -25.39 12.47
N VAL A 677 -13.66 -24.74 11.82
CA VAL A 677 -13.68 -23.28 11.64
C VAL A 677 -13.84 -22.53 12.97
N GLN A 678 -14.59 -23.09 13.93
CA GLN A 678 -14.65 -22.54 15.29
C GLN A 678 -13.31 -22.72 16.02
N CYS A 679 -12.73 -23.91 15.96
CA CYS A 679 -11.40 -24.17 16.51
C CYS A 679 -10.34 -23.25 15.88
N LEU A 680 -10.38 -23.04 14.57
CA LEU A 680 -9.48 -22.16 13.83
C LEU A 680 -9.69 -20.69 14.22
N ASN A 681 -10.92 -20.24 14.43
CA ASN A 681 -11.18 -18.89 14.92
C ASN A 681 -10.68 -18.69 16.36
N ASP A 682 -10.76 -19.71 17.21
CA ASP A 682 -10.23 -19.68 18.57
C ASP A 682 -8.69 -19.68 18.55
N MET A 683 -8.06 -20.47 17.67
CA MET A 683 -6.62 -20.47 17.42
C MET A 683 -6.15 -19.11 16.85
N ILE A 684 -6.86 -18.52 15.89
CA ILE A 684 -6.59 -17.17 15.36
C ILE A 684 -6.74 -16.11 16.46
N THR A 685 -7.70 -16.30 17.38
CA THR A 685 -7.91 -15.39 18.52
C THR A 685 -6.74 -15.47 19.51
N ASN A 686 -6.22 -16.67 19.79
CA ASN A 686 -5.01 -16.87 20.58
C ASN A 686 -3.77 -16.32 19.88
N ALA A 687 -3.63 -16.53 18.57
CA ALA A 687 -2.56 -15.95 17.74
C ALA A 687 -2.52 -14.41 17.89
N LEU A 688 -3.68 -13.75 17.86
CA LEU A 688 -3.78 -12.30 18.02
C LEU A 688 -3.29 -11.79 19.39
N ILE A 689 -3.30 -12.62 20.44
CA ILE A 689 -2.74 -12.27 21.77
C ILE A 689 -1.22 -12.18 21.71
N HIS A 690 -0.56 -13.07 20.96
CA HIS A 690 0.91 -13.11 20.83
C HIS A 690 1.49 -12.06 19.89
N VAL A 691 0.66 -11.41 19.06
CA VAL A 691 1.07 -10.33 18.14
C VAL A 691 1.76 -9.17 18.87
N GLU A 692 1.31 -8.81 20.07
CA GLU A 692 1.91 -7.69 20.82
C GLU A 692 3.37 -7.98 21.23
N ASP A 693 3.67 -9.21 21.62
CA ASP A 693 5.01 -9.63 22.03
C ASP A 693 5.94 -9.81 20.82
N CYS A 694 5.43 -10.27 19.67
CA CYS A 694 6.19 -10.26 18.40
C CYS A 694 6.70 -8.84 18.07
N LEU A 695 5.81 -7.85 18.18
CA LEU A 695 6.14 -6.46 17.86
C LEU A 695 7.18 -5.87 18.79
N LYS A 696 7.12 -6.20 20.07
CA LYS A 696 8.14 -5.80 21.06
C LYS A 696 9.50 -6.44 20.74
N SER A 697 9.53 -7.67 20.19
CA SER A 697 10.78 -8.39 19.90
C SER A 697 11.52 -7.73 18.76
N MET A 698 10.73 -7.31 17.78
CA MET A 698 11.23 -6.78 16.53
C MET A 698 11.63 -5.31 16.66
N ALA A 699 11.04 -4.57 17.60
CA ALA A 699 11.46 -3.22 17.97
C ALA A 699 12.83 -3.17 18.66
N ALA A 700 13.35 -4.32 19.15
CA ALA A 700 14.61 -4.41 19.88
C ALA A 700 15.85 -4.61 18.99
N LEU A 701 15.69 -4.80 17.68
CA LEU A 701 16.79 -5.09 16.74
C LEU A 701 17.37 -3.77 16.22
N HIS A 702 18.66 -3.51 16.51
CA HIS A 702 19.26 -2.18 16.38
C HIS A 702 20.26 -2.01 15.21
N ASP A 703 20.56 -3.03 14.40
CA ASP A 703 21.53 -2.90 13.30
C ASP A 703 20.90 -2.35 11.98
N PRO A 704 21.30 -1.16 11.53
CA PRO A 704 20.81 -0.54 10.28
C PRO A 704 21.05 -1.38 9.02
N ALA A 705 22.08 -2.23 8.97
CA ALA A 705 22.40 -3.03 7.78
C ALA A 705 21.40 -4.18 7.56
N ILE A 706 20.85 -4.76 8.63
CA ILE A 706 19.76 -5.76 8.56
C ILE A 706 18.43 -5.07 8.24
N LEU A 707 18.22 -3.85 8.77
CA LEU A 707 17.03 -3.02 8.52
C LEU A 707 16.92 -2.55 7.06
N GLN A 708 18.04 -2.40 6.35
CA GLN A 708 18.07 -1.91 4.96
C GLN A 708 17.95 -3.04 3.92
N SER A 709 18.49 -4.23 4.21
CA SER A 709 18.50 -5.40 3.31
C SER A 709 17.15 -6.12 3.20
N CYS A 710 16.19 -5.83 4.09
CA CYS A 710 14.86 -6.44 4.16
C CYS A 710 13.80 -5.80 3.23
N SER A 711 14.18 -5.22 2.10
CA SER A 711 13.24 -4.56 1.17
C SER A 711 12.43 -5.55 0.30
N ILE A 712 11.35 -6.13 0.85
CA ILE A 712 10.31 -6.86 0.08
C ILE A 712 9.12 -5.93 -0.22
N PRO A 713 8.48 -5.96 -1.41
CA PRO A 713 7.40 -5.03 -1.77
C PRO A 713 6.10 -5.29 -1.00
N PRO A 714 5.23 -4.27 -0.86
CA PRO A 714 4.07 -4.29 0.02
C PRO A 714 2.88 -4.98 -0.67
N LEU A 715 2.46 -6.17 -0.21
CA LEU A 715 1.19 -6.75 -0.69
C LEU A 715 0.60 -7.87 0.19
N TYR A 716 0.29 -7.62 1.47
CA TYR A 716 -0.71 -8.40 2.22
C TYR A 716 -1.33 -7.49 3.29
N THR A 717 -2.19 -6.56 2.87
CA THR A 717 -2.81 -5.56 3.76
C THR A 717 -4.32 -5.56 3.60
N GLU A 718 -5.00 -6.48 4.27
CA GLU A 718 -6.35 -6.18 4.79
C GLU A 718 -6.54 -6.61 6.26
N THR A 719 -5.72 -7.53 6.80
CA THR A 719 -5.72 -7.85 8.24
C THR A 719 -4.49 -7.33 9.02
N MET A 720 -3.42 -6.91 8.32
CA MET A 720 -2.14 -6.47 8.92
C MET A 720 -1.97 -4.93 8.99
N ALA A 721 -3.02 -4.16 8.70
CA ALA A 721 -2.97 -2.70 8.63
C ALA A 721 -2.73 -1.99 9.98
N ALA A 722 -2.55 -2.72 11.07
CA ALA A 722 -2.22 -2.17 12.39
C ALA A 722 -0.70 -2.06 12.65
N LEU A 723 0.17 -2.61 11.78
CA LEU A 723 1.61 -2.75 12.04
C LEU A 723 2.42 -1.84 11.11
N HIS A 724 2.91 -0.72 11.64
CA HIS A 724 3.39 0.45 10.88
C HIS A 724 4.88 0.43 10.45
N ASP A 725 5.58 -0.71 10.51
CA ASP A 725 7.01 -0.79 10.18
C ASP A 725 7.32 -1.84 9.06
N PRO A 726 7.97 -1.46 7.95
CA PRO A 726 8.38 -2.36 6.87
C PRO A 726 9.39 -3.44 7.27
N ALA A 727 10.28 -3.16 8.24
CA ALA A 727 11.19 -4.15 8.80
C ALA A 727 10.40 -5.20 9.60
N ILE A 728 9.35 -4.74 10.28
CA ILE A 728 8.42 -5.59 11.03
C ILE A 728 7.65 -6.51 10.07
N SER A 729 7.15 -5.99 8.96
CA SER A 729 6.46 -6.80 7.94
C SER A 729 7.39 -7.81 7.25
N CYS A 730 8.66 -7.48 7.04
CA CYS A 730 9.62 -8.37 6.40
C CYS A 730 10.10 -9.49 7.32
N MET A 731 10.37 -9.19 8.61
CA MET A 731 10.66 -10.21 9.61
C MET A 731 9.45 -11.09 9.89
N ILE A 732 8.24 -10.52 10.00
CA ILE A 732 7.01 -11.31 10.09
C ILE A 732 6.86 -12.19 8.86
N LEU A 733 7.12 -11.73 7.63
CA LEU A 733 7.09 -12.57 6.43
C LEU A 733 8.21 -13.62 6.40
N GLN A 734 9.40 -13.32 6.93
CA GLN A 734 10.55 -14.23 7.05
C GLN A 734 10.24 -15.36 8.04
N TYR A 735 9.70 -15.02 9.21
CA TYR A 735 9.31 -15.95 10.27
C TYR A 735 8.02 -16.69 9.88
N TYR A 736 7.01 -16.00 9.33
CA TYR A 736 5.74 -16.59 8.83
C TYR A 736 5.95 -17.55 7.68
N SER A 737 6.82 -17.23 6.71
CA SER A 737 7.16 -18.19 5.65
C SER A 737 7.93 -19.39 6.21
N PHE A 738 8.69 -19.20 7.30
CA PHE A 738 9.47 -20.23 7.97
C PHE A 738 8.58 -21.21 8.73
N ALA A 739 7.68 -20.71 9.56
CA ALA A 739 6.73 -21.49 10.34
C ALA A 739 5.53 -22.01 9.53
N LYS A 740 5.15 -21.38 8.40
CA LYS A 740 4.07 -21.92 7.55
C LYS A 740 4.46 -23.19 6.78
N GLU A 741 5.74 -23.39 6.47
CA GLU A 741 6.22 -24.64 5.85
C GLU A 741 6.72 -25.66 6.90
N PHE A 742 7.05 -25.25 8.13
CA PHE A 742 7.50 -26.11 9.25
C PHE A 742 6.34 -26.57 10.09
#